data_AF-A0A3Q1EPY5-F1
#
_entry.id   AF-A0A3Q1EPY5-F1
#
_cell.length_a   1.000
_cell.length_b   1.000
_cell.length_c   1.000
_cell.angle_alpha   90.00
_cell.angle_beta   90.00
_cell.angle_gamma   90.00
#
_symmetry.space_group_name_H-M   'P 1'
#
loop_
_entity.id
_entity.type
_entity.pdbx_description
1 polymer ?
#
loop_
_entity_poly.entity_id
_entity_poly.type
_entity_poly.pdbx_seq_one_letter_code
_entity_poly.pdbx_strand_id
1 'polypeptide(L)'
;MSNILQKEDKLGAVIVQVQDDLRQLKANLEKITANEKSKTLDTQALDNAICRTENSIRKHAEDYLKTVNKQQLVLPSIEDLQKKTVQIPKWKPSLERVSDVHPQREDLPGASPWRKNLPVPAPVNITKYPFTIIKGQTDPTATDFCHFKQSFSLCWTTVVDALGALEKLLRDFAVPLAKVSGERLVEFSHGRNNGWRKASLEIPLILVLENWEEVLGVVSRPGQRYKGEGGMEAAAIHIQSCWRRYSARTAYLCHCRRKWAAGIIAISWLMHAQMRRVRKTLQARRFSQLENNRSRAQHLAANWKHIQSSKRTIIHIPSLGYSQSQRLYLRGFDVLQNIQISRVCDVRDENVEVIYVCPQHLGDNILQYYTSLLKCDGATDGTDNRTTQASSCMRRFIILTPEAVDYFLTHNMCLSTLLKYSPCTLKRIRNLIQGKQAFIVGGVAHVDDLAVADELGVPILGPEPAIAQLYSTKSGGKKIFAGAEVDVPPGQGDIYSLNQLHEMLAELMTQNTAVQRWIFKIDSEHGGRGTAYCDVCHLSCYNWALQKYRRCGPELWKAEWIQESVLLKYLDEIPEWLAHYAQPAKTSCYPNWACFLKTFLRQGGVVEAYPPSDSVTCLTVDLLLEPAGEVTMLSCGDQLHGSCQLEAVGSTVPQTSVHPETLRSICIRVGQACLQRLIVGYVSVDLVTYLDHNTMEQKVWAVDLDIAYSDQLAMTQMLLMVTGGTLNLHTGCLQVPAPIREKCCEHQIPPVGNRYAVIGNHLHHTNLSMLYHHVFFQMCKVQGIGFNMKEKQGTVFALYDNSKRCSIGMITVSEDLQGALVTFARNLSVIHQEISSSKMQGETNFKRLIKDIEDVLRTTTVAALTNLPDYCQVKWSCQIHCECVNARDWTH
;
A
#
# COMPACT_ATOMS: atom_id res chain seq x y z
N MET A 1 50.55 9.97 28.41
CA MET A 1 50.28 8.69 27.70
C MET A 1 49.57 7.65 28.57
N SER A 2 49.71 7.67 29.91
CA SER A 2 49.01 6.77 30.85
C SER A 2 47.47 6.85 30.81
N ASN A 3 46.89 8.04 30.59
CA ASN A 3 45.43 8.23 30.49
C ASN A 3 44.78 7.75 29.17
N ILE A 4 45.57 7.43 28.14
CA ILE A 4 45.06 6.95 26.84
C ILE A 4 45.05 5.41 26.82
N LEU A 5 46.07 4.78 27.39
CA LEU A 5 46.13 3.32 27.59
C LEU A 5 45.04 2.81 28.55
N GLN A 6 44.74 3.55 29.63
CA GLN A 6 43.61 3.22 30.53
C GLN A 6 42.22 3.33 29.87
N LYS A 7 42.09 3.97 28.70
CA LYS A 7 40.81 4.12 27.98
C LYS A 7 40.61 3.06 26.90
N GLU A 8 41.67 2.51 26.31
CA GLU A 8 41.57 1.36 25.40
C GLU A 8 41.15 0.08 26.14
N ASP A 9 41.60 -0.09 27.40
CA ASP A 9 41.19 -1.21 28.26
C ASP A 9 39.69 -1.18 28.61
N LYS A 10 39.07 0.01 28.66
CA LYS A 10 37.64 0.13 29.02
C LYS A 10 36.71 -0.30 27.89
N LEU A 11 37.05 -0.06 26.62
CA LEU A 11 36.26 -0.56 25.49
C LEU A 11 36.43 -2.08 25.32
N GLY A 12 37.64 -2.59 25.59
CA GLY A 12 37.91 -4.03 25.65
C GLY A 12 37.07 -4.71 26.72
N ALA A 13 37.04 -4.16 27.94
CA ALA A 13 36.20 -4.67 29.03
C ALA A 13 34.69 -4.65 28.69
N VAL A 14 34.21 -3.66 27.92
CA VAL A 14 32.81 -3.57 27.46
C VAL A 14 32.47 -4.66 26.45
N ILE A 15 33.36 -4.94 25.49
CA ILE A 15 33.13 -6.00 24.50
C ILE A 15 33.10 -7.36 25.21
N VAL A 16 33.99 -7.56 26.19
CA VAL A 16 34.01 -8.77 27.02
C VAL A 16 32.73 -8.88 27.84
N GLN A 17 32.27 -7.82 28.49
CA GLN A 17 31.03 -7.84 29.28
C GLN A 17 29.78 -8.09 28.42
N VAL A 18 29.66 -7.44 27.25
CA VAL A 18 28.54 -7.69 26.32
C VAL A 18 28.59 -9.12 25.79
N GLN A 19 29.78 -9.66 25.55
CA GLN A 19 29.95 -11.04 25.12
C GLN A 19 29.59 -12.04 26.24
N ASP A 20 29.92 -11.74 27.50
CA ASP A 20 29.57 -12.56 28.65
C ASP A 20 28.06 -12.51 28.94
N ASP A 21 27.44 -11.33 28.84
CA ASP A 21 25.99 -11.16 28.99
C ASP A 21 25.23 -11.93 27.89
N LEU A 22 25.74 -11.94 26.66
CA LEU A 22 25.17 -12.73 25.55
C LEU A 22 25.38 -14.25 25.75
N ARG A 23 26.53 -14.68 26.30
CA ARG A 23 26.75 -16.09 26.65
C ARG A 23 25.82 -16.54 27.77
N GLN A 24 25.61 -15.71 28.77
CA GLN A 24 24.71 -16.00 29.88
C GLN A 24 23.25 -16.03 29.41
N LEU A 25 22.86 -15.15 28.49
CA LEU A 25 21.55 -15.18 27.84
C LEU A 25 21.36 -16.46 27.02
N LYS A 26 22.38 -16.87 26.26
CA LYS A 26 22.35 -18.13 25.49
C LYS A 26 22.22 -19.35 26.41
N ALA A 27 22.99 -19.42 27.49
CA ALA A 27 22.90 -20.51 28.48
C ALA A 27 21.54 -20.55 29.20
N ASN A 28 20.93 -19.39 29.46
CA ASN A 28 19.60 -19.29 30.05
C ASN A 28 18.51 -19.74 29.06
N LEU A 29 18.62 -19.36 27.78
CA LEU A 29 17.72 -19.83 26.71
C LEU A 29 17.86 -21.34 26.48
N GLU A 30 19.09 -21.87 26.47
CA GLU A 30 19.34 -23.32 26.33
C GLU A 30 18.78 -24.11 27.52
N LYS A 31 18.89 -23.61 28.76
CA LYS A 31 18.24 -24.20 29.94
C LYS A 31 16.70 -24.18 29.88
N ILE A 32 16.11 -23.15 29.26
CA ILE A 32 14.65 -23.06 29.02
C ILE A 32 14.22 -24.03 27.93
N THR A 33 15.09 -24.32 26.95
CA THR A 33 14.77 -25.21 25.80
C THR A 33 14.95 -26.70 26.16
N ALA A 34 15.82 -27.02 27.12
CA ALA A 34 16.12 -28.40 27.53
C ALA A 34 15.14 -29.00 28.57
N ASN A 35 14.24 -28.19 29.16
CA ASN A 35 13.15 -28.68 30.01
C ASN A 35 11.85 -28.68 29.19
N GLU A 36 11.35 -29.87 28.79
CA GLU A 36 10.16 -29.97 27.94
C GLU A 36 8.86 -29.45 28.61
N LYS A 37 8.03 -28.84 27.75
CA LYS A 37 6.55 -28.76 27.74
C LYS A 37 5.86 -28.21 29.00
N SER A 38 5.34 -26.98 28.88
CA SER A 38 4.27 -26.36 29.70
C SER A 38 4.63 -25.17 30.61
N LYS A 39 5.63 -24.36 30.27
CA LYS A 39 5.67 -22.95 30.76
C LYS A 39 6.11 -21.99 29.66
N THR A 40 5.29 -20.96 29.45
CA THR A 40 5.57 -19.79 28.59
C THR A 40 6.92 -19.18 28.90
N LEU A 41 7.67 -18.82 27.84
CA LEU A 41 8.90 -18.03 27.93
C LEU A 41 8.70 -16.88 28.91
N ASP A 42 9.56 -16.78 29.93
CA ASP A 42 9.58 -15.63 30.84
C ASP A 42 10.14 -14.41 30.09
N THR A 43 9.23 -13.74 29.39
CA THR A 43 9.49 -12.53 28.61
C THR A 43 10.08 -11.42 29.47
N GLN A 44 9.84 -11.44 30.78
CA GLN A 44 10.34 -10.43 31.71
C GLN A 44 11.81 -10.63 32.04
N ALA A 45 12.30 -11.87 32.15
CA ALA A 45 13.73 -12.16 32.29
C ALA A 45 14.53 -11.73 31.04
N LEU A 46 13.96 -11.93 29.85
CA LEU A 46 14.53 -11.50 28.57
C LEU A 46 14.55 -9.96 28.44
N ASP A 47 13.43 -9.30 28.75
CA ASP A 47 13.34 -7.84 28.74
C ASP A 47 14.28 -7.18 29.76
N ASN A 48 14.50 -7.80 30.93
CA ASN A 48 15.44 -7.33 31.94
C ASN A 48 16.90 -7.47 31.48
N ALA A 49 17.27 -8.55 30.79
CA ALA A 49 18.60 -8.72 30.22
C ALA A 49 18.88 -7.72 29.08
N ILE A 50 17.89 -7.48 28.23
CA ILE A 50 17.96 -6.46 27.17
C ILE A 50 18.09 -5.08 27.81
N CYS A 51 17.25 -4.72 28.77
CA CYS A 51 17.31 -3.42 29.44
C CYS A 51 18.66 -3.15 30.14
N ARG A 52 19.26 -4.16 30.77
CA ARG A 52 20.61 -4.02 31.38
C ARG A 52 21.69 -3.75 30.33
N THR A 53 21.67 -4.49 29.23
CA THR A 53 22.59 -4.31 28.11
C THR A 53 22.40 -2.92 27.46
N GLU A 54 21.16 -2.50 27.24
CA GLU A 54 20.81 -1.18 26.70
C GLU A 54 21.25 -0.03 27.61
N ASN A 55 21.08 -0.17 28.93
CA ASN A 55 21.50 0.85 29.90
C ASN A 55 23.03 0.97 29.98
N SER A 56 23.75 -0.15 29.91
CA SER A 56 25.22 -0.18 29.89
C SER A 56 25.78 0.54 28.66
N ILE A 57 25.28 0.21 27.47
CA ILE A 57 25.65 0.83 26.20
C ILE A 57 25.32 2.33 26.21
N ARG A 58 24.14 2.72 26.70
CA ARG A 58 23.72 4.13 26.79
C ARG A 58 24.66 4.96 27.65
N LYS A 59 24.95 4.52 28.87
CA LYS A 59 25.82 5.23 29.82
C LYS A 59 27.22 5.46 29.25
N HIS A 60 27.73 4.48 28.50
CA HIS A 60 29.07 4.55 27.92
C HIS A 60 29.12 5.36 26.62
N ALA A 61 28.06 5.35 25.81
CA ALA A 61 27.90 6.24 24.66
C ALA A 61 27.80 7.71 25.09
N GLU A 62 27.11 7.99 26.19
CA GLU A 62 27.06 9.33 26.81
C GLU A 62 28.43 9.79 27.32
N ASP A 63 29.20 8.90 27.95
CA ASP A 63 30.57 9.20 28.40
C ASP A 63 31.53 9.41 27.22
N TYR A 64 31.37 8.65 26.13
CA TYR A 64 32.12 8.86 24.89
C TYR A 64 31.77 10.22 24.27
N LEU A 65 30.48 10.57 24.15
CA LEU A 65 30.01 11.85 23.64
C LEU A 65 30.48 13.04 24.49
N LYS A 66 30.45 12.93 25.83
CA LYS A 66 31.02 13.94 26.74
C LYS A 66 32.53 14.10 26.57
N THR A 67 33.23 13.02 26.21
CA THR A 67 34.68 13.06 25.95
C THR A 67 34.99 13.70 24.60
N VAL A 68 34.16 13.46 23.58
CA VAL A 68 34.27 14.07 22.25
C VAL A 68 33.89 15.55 22.28
N ASN A 69 32.83 15.95 23.01
CA ASN A 69 32.42 17.35 23.16
C ASN A 69 33.40 18.21 23.98
N LYS A 70 34.35 17.61 24.72
CA LYS A 70 35.46 18.34 25.37
C LYS A 70 36.62 18.68 24.42
N GLN A 71 36.57 18.23 23.16
CA GLN A 71 37.47 18.69 22.10
C GLN A 71 36.73 19.79 21.31
N GLN A 72 37.09 21.06 21.57
CA GLN A 72 36.46 22.21 20.91
C GLN A 72 36.54 22.10 19.38
N LEU A 73 35.37 21.94 18.75
CA LEU A 73 35.10 22.38 17.39
C LEU A 73 33.77 23.14 17.46
N VAL A 74 33.85 24.45 17.25
CA VAL A 74 32.72 25.38 17.24
C VAL A 74 31.77 25.00 16.10
N LEU A 75 30.50 24.75 16.41
CA LEU A 75 29.41 24.69 15.44
C LEU A 75 28.74 26.07 15.34
N PRO A 76 28.31 26.54 14.15
CA PRO A 76 27.52 27.76 14.03
C PRO A 76 26.06 27.52 14.46
N SER A 77 25.32 28.61 14.71
CA SER A 77 23.95 28.61 15.23
C SER A 77 22.90 28.11 14.22
N ILE A 78 21.73 27.74 14.74
CA ILE A 78 20.66 26.93 14.12
C ILE A 78 19.71 27.74 13.19
N GLU A 79 19.98 29.00 12.88
CA GLU A 79 18.96 29.87 12.25
C GLU A 79 18.86 29.83 10.72
N ASP A 80 19.79 29.19 9.99
CA ASP A 80 19.86 29.30 8.52
C ASP A 80 19.17 28.18 7.70
N LEU A 81 18.38 27.29 8.31
CA LEU A 81 17.79 26.14 7.60
C LEU A 81 16.44 26.40 6.88
N GLN A 82 15.87 27.60 6.92
CA GLN A 82 14.53 27.85 6.37
C GLN A 82 14.45 28.24 4.88
N LYS A 83 15.55 28.31 4.13
CA LYS A 83 15.48 28.59 2.68
C LYS A 83 16.40 27.68 1.88
N LYS A 84 15.92 26.49 1.53
CA LYS A 84 16.13 25.87 0.21
C LYS A 84 15.43 24.50 0.11
N THR A 85 14.71 24.37 -0.99
CA THR A 85 13.95 23.21 -1.46
C THR A 85 14.82 21.96 -1.52
N VAL A 86 14.31 20.87 -0.96
CA VAL A 86 14.97 19.56 -0.89
C VAL A 86 15.05 18.95 -2.29
N GLN A 87 16.23 18.94 -2.90
CA GLN A 87 16.62 17.79 -3.71
C GLN A 87 17.27 16.77 -2.77
N ILE A 88 16.67 15.59 -2.69
CA ILE A 88 17.24 14.47 -1.95
C ILE A 88 18.58 14.12 -2.61
N PRO A 89 19.74 14.37 -1.99
CA PRO A 89 21.00 13.93 -2.56
C PRO A 89 21.05 12.41 -2.36
N LYS A 90 21.14 11.65 -3.45
CA LYS A 90 21.79 10.34 -3.37
C LYS A 90 23.22 10.63 -2.89
N TRP A 91 23.46 10.46 -1.60
CA TRP A 91 24.78 10.67 -1.02
C TRP A 91 25.68 9.53 -1.51
N LYS A 92 26.35 9.77 -2.63
CA LYS A 92 27.56 9.05 -3.02
C LYS A 92 28.71 9.78 -2.33
N PRO A 93 29.50 9.13 -1.46
CA PRO A 93 30.73 9.74 -1.01
C PRO A 93 31.62 9.97 -2.24
N SER A 94 32.23 11.14 -2.33
CA SER A 94 33.33 11.39 -3.25
C SER A 94 34.43 10.38 -2.92
N LEU A 95 34.52 9.32 -3.72
CA LEU A 95 35.77 8.60 -3.88
C LEU A 95 36.73 9.61 -4.51
N GLU A 96 37.56 10.25 -3.68
CA GLU A 96 38.89 10.57 -4.13
C GLU A 96 39.51 9.26 -4.60
N ARG A 97 39.64 9.14 -5.93
CA ARG A 97 40.41 8.10 -6.60
C ARG A 97 41.83 8.16 -6.06
N VAL A 98 42.15 7.34 -5.07
CA VAL A 98 43.50 6.82 -4.95
C VAL A 98 43.62 5.83 -6.09
N SER A 99 44.40 6.20 -7.10
CA SER A 99 44.70 5.33 -8.23
C SER A 99 45.31 4.04 -7.70
N ASP A 100 44.61 2.93 -7.92
CA ASP A 100 45.19 1.61 -7.93
C ASP A 100 46.28 1.60 -9.00
N VAL A 101 47.53 1.40 -8.59
CA VAL A 101 48.61 1.03 -9.51
C VAL A 101 49.05 -0.37 -9.08
N HIS A 102 48.38 -1.37 -9.64
CA HIS A 102 49.02 -2.66 -9.86
C HIS A 102 50.00 -2.53 -11.04
N PRO A 103 51.13 -3.25 -11.02
CA PRO A 103 52.22 -3.04 -11.96
C PRO A 103 51.87 -3.67 -13.30
N GLN A 104 51.53 -2.85 -14.29
CA GLN A 104 51.54 -3.28 -15.69
C GLN A 104 52.97 -3.26 -16.21
N ARG A 105 53.36 -4.43 -16.72
CA ARG A 105 54.51 -4.69 -17.57
C ARG A 105 54.19 -4.08 -18.94
N GLU A 106 54.91 -3.04 -19.34
CA GLU A 106 54.95 -2.60 -20.73
C GLU A 106 56.39 -2.25 -21.11
N ASP A 107 56.69 -2.66 -22.34
CA ASP A 107 57.96 -2.70 -23.00
C ASP A 107 58.62 -1.34 -23.19
N LEU A 108 59.95 -1.39 -23.27
CA LEU A 108 60.88 -0.32 -23.62
C LEU A 108 60.38 0.57 -24.78
N PRO A 109 60.27 1.89 -24.55
CA PRO A 109 60.58 2.89 -25.55
C PRO A 109 61.95 3.49 -25.21
N GLY A 110 62.85 3.43 -26.18
CA GLY A 110 64.22 3.91 -26.05
C GLY A 110 64.35 5.38 -25.65
N ALA A 111 65.58 5.70 -25.23
CA ALA A 111 66.13 7.03 -24.98
C ALA A 111 65.72 7.73 -23.67
N SER A 112 66.47 7.39 -22.61
CA SER A 112 66.90 8.23 -21.47
C SER A 112 66.46 9.72 -21.45
N PRO A 113 65.72 10.20 -20.42
CA PRO A 113 65.52 11.64 -20.15
C PRO A 113 66.74 12.34 -19.54
N TRP A 114 67.76 11.59 -19.13
CA TRP A 114 68.99 12.14 -18.54
C TRP A 114 70.03 12.60 -19.58
N ARG A 115 69.74 12.51 -20.88
CA ARG A 115 70.63 12.99 -21.95
C ARG A 115 70.56 14.49 -22.23
N LYS A 116 69.70 15.26 -21.55
CA LYS A 116 69.49 16.68 -21.90
C LYS A 116 70.25 17.71 -21.06
N ASN A 117 71.00 17.29 -20.04
CA ASN A 117 71.90 18.18 -19.29
C ASN A 117 73.23 17.49 -18.94
N LEU A 118 73.84 16.77 -19.89
CA LEU A 118 75.27 16.48 -19.80
C LEU A 118 76.04 17.59 -20.53
N PRO A 119 77.13 18.12 -19.95
CA PRO A 119 78.02 18.99 -20.70
C PRO A 119 78.58 18.20 -21.89
N VAL A 120 78.50 18.82 -23.07
CA VAL A 120 79.14 18.38 -24.32
C VAL A 120 80.60 18.01 -24.04
N PRO A 121 81.19 16.96 -24.66
CA PRO A 121 82.61 16.70 -24.51
C PRO A 121 83.39 17.85 -25.15
N ALA A 122 83.78 18.83 -24.35
CA ALA A 122 84.78 19.81 -24.70
C ALA A 122 86.12 19.07 -24.92
N PRO A 123 86.97 19.55 -25.85
CA PRO A 123 88.18 18.84 -26.26
C PRO A 123 89.05 18.59 -25.04
N VAL A 124 89.68 17.41 -25.01
CA VAL A 124 90.67 16.91 -24.04
C VAL A 124 91.36 18.06 -23.28
N ASN A 125 90.72 18.52 -22.20
CA ASN A 125 91.32 19.42 -21.25
C ASN A 125 92.23 18.50 -20.44
N ILE A 126 93.53 18.62 -20.68
CA ILE A 126 94.57 17.93 -19.94
C ILE A 126 94.24 18.11 -18.46
N THR A 127 93.79 17.02 -17.81
CA THR A 127 93.57 17.03 -16.38
C THR A 127 94.92 17.30 -15.75
N LYS A 128 95.10 18.51 -15.21
CA LYS A 128 96.42 18.91 -14.72
C LYS A 128 96.80 18.15 -13.44
N TYR A 129 95.80 17.65 -12.72
CA TYR A 129 95.95 17.06 -11.39
C TYR A 129 94.93 15.92 -11.09
N PRO A 130 94.85 14.84 -11.89
CA PRO A 130 94.04 13.68 -11.53
C PRO A 130 94.72 12.90 -10.40
N PHE A 131 93.93 12.30 -9.51
CA PHE A 131 94.44 11.34 -8.53
C PHE A 131 93.40 10.25 -8.25
N THR A 132 93.85 9.14 -7.68
CA THR A 132 92.98 7.98 -7.43
C THR A 132 92.66 7.79 -5.96
N ILE A 133 91.40 7.44 -5.69
CA ILE A 133 90.92 6.99 -4.39
C ILE A 133 90.66 5.48 -4.50
N ILE A 134 91.38 4.69 -3.71
CA ILE A 134 91.26 3.23 -3.70
C ILE A 134 90.56 2.84 -2.39
N LYS A 135 89.48 2.06 -2.48
CA LYS A 135 88.64 1.66 -1.33
C LYS A 135 88.23 2.83 -0.43
N GLY A 136 88.00 4.00 -1.03
CA GLY A 136 87.56 5.21 -0.33
C GLY A 136 88.65 5.91 0.51
N GLN A 137 89.93 5.62 0.28
CA GLN A 137 91.07 6.31 0.89
C GLN A 137 92.01 6.86 -0.20
N THR A 138 92.45 8.11 -0.02
CA THR A 138 93.52 8.69 -0.84
C THR A 138 94.88 8.40 -0.20
N ASP A 139 95.87 7.99 -0.99
CA ASP A 139 97.24 7.81 -0.50
C ASP A 139 97.96 9.18 -0.41
N PRO A 140 98.31 9.64 0.80
CA PRO A 140 98.94 10.94 1.00
C PRO A 140 100.38 11.01 0.48
N THR A 141 101.00 9.87 0.15
CA THR A 141 102.37 9.77 -0.36
C THR A 141 102.44 9.61 -1.89
N ALA A 142 101.29 9.43 -2.53
CA ALA A 142 101.20 9.30 -3.98
C ALA A 142 101.61 10.62 -4.65
N THR A 143 102.42 10.50 -5.70
CA THR A 143 103.06 11.65 -6.37
C THR A 143 102.03 12.55 -7.06
N ASP A 144 100.95 11.98 -7.58
CA ASP A 144 99.80 12.65 -8.20
C ASP A 144 99.00 13.47 -7.17
N PHE A 145 98.72 12.92 -6.00
CA PHE A 145 98.04 13.61 -4.92
C PHE A 145 98.91 14.70 -4.27
N CYS A 146 100.21 14.48 -4.11
CA CYS A 146 101.14 15.49 -3.61
C CYS A 146 101.21 16.71 -4.56
N HIS A 147 101.23 16.45 -5.87
CA HIS A 147 101.22 17.48 -6.90
C HIS A 147 99.91 18.27 -6.91
N PHE A 148 98.76 17.59 -6.75
CA PHE A 148 97.46 18.24 -6.55
C PHE A 148 97.45 19.12 -5.29
N LYS A 149 97.89 18.59 -4.15
CA LYS A 149 97.90 19.29 -2.86
C LYS A 149 98.79 20.54 -2.85
N GLN A 150 99.96 20.49 -3.50
CA GLN A 150 100.85 21.64 -3.64
C GLN A 150 100.25 22.74 -4.52
N SER A 151 99.59 22.34 -5.62
CA SER A 151 99.02 23.27 -6.60
C SER A 151 97.78 24.01 -6.11
N PHE A 152 97.03 23.45 -5.15
CA PHE A 152 95.83 24.06 -4.56
C PHE A 152 95.99 24.41 -3.07
N SER A 153 97.23 24.68 -2.62
CA SER A 153 97.57 24.97 -1.22
C SER A 153 96.81 26.16 -0.61
N LEU A 154 96.51 27.20 -1.41
CA LEU A 154 95.77 28.41 -0.99
C LEU A 154 94.29 28.16 -0.66
N CYS A 155 93.65 27.15 -1.27
CA CYS A 155 92.25 26.79 -1.03
C CYS A 155 92.09 25.40 -0.38
N TRP A 156 93.17 24.88 0.22
CA TRP A 156 93.21 23.50 0.69
C TRP A 156 92.18 23.21 1.78
N THR A 157 91.86 24.18 2.63
CA THR A 157 90.89 24.00 3.74
C THR A 157 89.48 23.64 3.25
N THR A 158 88.97 24.27 2.19
CA THR A 158 87.65 23.96 1.62
C THR A 158 87.67 22.68 0.80
N VAL A 159 88.78 22.40 0.11
CA VAL A 159 88.98 21.20 -0.69
C VAL A 159 89.06 19.95 0.19
N VAL A 160 89.71 20.03 1.35
CA VAL A 160 89.80 18.92 2.33
C VAL A 160 88.43 18.52 2.84
N ASP A 161 87.52 19.45 3.11
CA ASP A 161 86.16 19.13 3.55
C ASP A 161 85.33 18.43 2.46
N ALA A 162 85.52 18.82 1.20
CA ALA A 162 84.87 18.19 0.04
C ALA A 162 85.46 16.80 -0.24
N LEU A 163 86.79 16.68 -0.18
CA LEU A 163 87.50 15.42 -0.31
C LEU A 163 87.10 14.43 0.79
N GLY A 164 87.05 14.89 2.05
CA GLY A 164 86.61 14.06 3.17
C GLY A 164 85.15 13.60 3.06
N ALA A 165 84.28 14.44 2.50
CA ALA A 165 82.90 14.04 2.20
C ALA A 165 82.81 13.03 1.04
N LEU A 166 83.64 13.18 0.01
CA LEU A 166 83.74 12.25 -1.11
C LEU A 166 84.31 10.89 -0.67
N GLU A 167 85.41 10.88 0.07
CA GLU A 167 85.99 9.67 0.67
C GLU A 167 85.00 8.96 1.58
N LYS A 168 84.26 9.71 2.41
CA LYS A 168 83.21 9.14 3.25
C LYS A 168 82.09 8.50 2.43
N LEU A 169 81.61 9.17 1.37
CA LEU A 169 80.61 8.61 0.47
C LEU A 169 81.10 7.31 -0.19
N LEU A 170 82.34 7.31 -0.70
CA LEU A 170 82.93 6.14 -1.34
C LEU A 170 83.12 4.98 -0.36
N ARG A 171 83.46 5.25 0.91
CA ARG A 171 83.50 4.25 1.98
C ARG A 171 82.12 3.73 2.37
N ASP A 172 81.14 4.61 2.53
CA ASP A 172 79.75 4.28 2.87
C ASP A 172 79.09 3.35 1.84
N PHE A 173 79.48 3.44 0.56
CA PHE A 173 78.96 2.62 -0.53
C PHE A 173 79.94 1.52 -1.02
N ALA A 174 81.05 1.29 -0.31
CA ALA A 174 82.08 0.30 -0.66
C ALA A 174 82.54 0.38 -2.12
N VAL A 175 82.84 1.60 -2.60
CA VAL A 175 83.33 1.80 -3.97
C VAL A 175 84.81 1.39 -4.04
N PRO A 176 85.18 0.44 -4.93
CA PRO A 176 86.54 -0.12 -4.94
C PRO A 176 87.60 0.83 -5.50
N LEU A 177 87.24 1.63 -6.51
CA LEU A 177 88.14 2.56 -7.19
C LEU A 177 87.35 3.77 -7.70
N ALA A 178 87.85 4.97 -7.41
CA ALA A 178 87.34 6.22 -7.95
C ALA A 178 88.50 7.08 -8.45
N LYS A 179 88.41 7.59 -9.69
CA LYS A 179 89.36 8.52 -10.28
C LYS A 179 88.81 9.93 -10.11
N VAL A 180 89.52 10.79 -9.40
CA VAL A 180 89.05 12.13 -9.04
C VAL A 180 89.65 13.16 -9.99
N SER A 181 88.81 14.05 -10.55
CA SER A 181 89.29 15.24 -11.24
C SER A 181 89.54 16.34 -10.20
N GLY A 182 90.82 16.69 -9.98
CA GLY A 182 91.21 17.70 -9.00
C GLY A 182 90.55 19.07 -9.24
N GLU A 183 90.40 19.49 -10.50
CA GLU A 183 89.76 20.75 -10.88
C GLU A 183 88.26 20.76 -10.52
N ARG A 184 87.52 19.70 -10.87
CA ARG A 184 86.10 19.57 -10.54
C ARG A 184 85.85 19.49 -9.03
N LEU A 185 86.78 18.88 -8.29
CA LEU A 185 86.69 18.80 -6.82
C LEU A 185 86.85 20.18 -6.20
N VAL A 186 87.77 20.99 -6.72
CA VAL A 186 87.99 22.38 -6.31
C VAL A 186 86.77 23.22 -6.65
N GLU A 187 86.22 23.13 -7.87
CA GLU A 187 84.98 23.82 -8.27
C GLU A 187 83.79 23.46 -7.36
N PHE A 188 83.61 22.17 -7.08
CA PHE A 188 82.57 21.68 -6.16
C PHE A 188 82.76 22.24 -4.73
N SER A 189 84.01 22.32 -4.26
CA SER A 189 84.32 22.85 -2.93
C SER A 189 83.98 24.34 -2.78
N HIS A 190 84.12 25.15 -3.85
CA HIS A 190 83.74 26.56 -3.85
C HIS A 190 82.21 26.75 -3.83
N GLY A 191 81.45 25.86 -4.50
CA GLY A 191 79.99 25.88 -4.49
C GLY A 191 79.33 25.50 -3.15
N ARG A 192 80.05 24.76 -2.29
CA ARG A 192 79.56 24.26 -0.99
C ARG A 192 79.26 25.36 0.03
N ASN A 193 79.86 26.55 -0.12
CA ASN A 193 79.62 27.69 0.77
C ASN A 193 78.24 28.36 0.58
N ASN A 194 77.52 28.06 -0.51
CA ASN A 194 76.24 28.71 -0.86
C ASN A 194 74.98 27.89 -0.48
N GLY A 195 74.93 27.30 0.73
CA GLY A 195 73.65 26.96 1.38
C GLY A 195 72.97 25.61 1.05
N TRP A 196 73.67 24.62 0.51
CA TRP A 196 73.10 23.31 0.14
C TRP A 196 73.00 22.32 1.32
N ARG A 197 72.27 22.66 2.39
CA ARG A 197 72.14 21.78 3.59
C ARG A 197 70.97 20.76 3.56
N LYS A 198 70.17 20.66 2.50
CA LYS A 198 68.96 19.79 2.49
C LYS A 198 68.70 18.93 1.25
N ALA A 199 69.57 18.95 0.24
CA ALA A 199 69.52 17.99 -0.88
C ALA A 199 70.49 16.83 -0.64
N SER A 200 70.17 15.63 -1.13
CA SER A 200 71.09 14.48 -1.10
C SER A 200 72.38 14.82 -1.85
N LEU A 201 73.46 15.00 -1.10
CA LEU A 201 74.79 15.40 -1.61
C LEU A 201 75.48 14.31 -2.45
N GLU A 202 74.88 13.14 -2.56
CA GLU A 202 75.47 11.93 -3.15
C GLU A 202 75.73 12.08 -4.66
N ILE A 203 74.78 12.63 -5.42
CA ILE A 203 74.90 12.76 -6.88
C ILE A 203 75.91 13.85 -7.28
N PRO A 204 75.88 15.07 -6.70
CA PRO A 204 76.87 16.11 -7.02
C PRO A 204 78.32 15.73 -6.68
N LEU A 205 78.54 14.98 -5.60
CA LEU A 205 79.87 14.47 -5.21
C LEU A 205 80.41 13.44 -6.21
N ILE A 206 79.55 12.59 -6.77
CA ILE A 206 79.95 11.56 -7.74
C ILE A 206 80.36 12.19 -9.09
N LEU A 207 79.74 13.31 -9.50
CA LEU A 207 80.04 14.01 -10.76
C LEU A 207 81.45 14.63 -10.82
N VAL A 208 82.11 14.76 -9.67
CA VAL A 208 83.52 15.20 -9.56
C VAL A 208 84.50 14.14 -10.09
N LEU A 209 84.06 12.89 -10.18
CA LEU A 209 84.89 11.78 -10.63
C LEU A 209 85.03 11.73 -12.16
N GLU A 210 86.18 11.29 -12.64
CA GLU A 210 86.40 11.00 -14.06
C GLU A 210 85.63 9.73 -14.48
N ASN A 211 85.59 8.70 -13.61
CA ASN A 211 84.84 7.46 -13.82
C ASN A 211 83.46 7.49 -13.14
N TRP A 212 82.80 8.65 -13.11
CA TRP A 212 81.54 8.85 -12.39
C TRP A 212 80.41 7.91 -12.83
N GLU A 213 80.32 7.51 -14.11
CA GLU A 213 79.28 6.59 -14.61
C GLU A 213 79.39 5.20 -13.97
N GLU A 214 80.62 4.70 -13.83
CA GLU A 214 80.92 3.41 -13.19
C GLU A 214 80.60 3.45 -11.70
N VAL A 215 81.01 4.52 -11.02
CA VAL A 215 80.79 4.70 -9.58
C VAL A 215 79.30 4.90 -9.27
N LEU A 216 78.58 5.68 -10.08
CA LEU A 216 77.14 5.84 -9.96
C LEU A 216 76.40 4.52 -10.18
N GLY A 217 76.87 3.70 -11.13
CA GLY A 217 76.36 2.35 -11.38
C GLY A 217 76.61 1.36 -10.24
N VAL A 218 77.56 1.64 -9.34
CA VAL A 218 77.77 0.89 -8.09
C VAL A 218 76.88 1.44 -6.98
N VAL A 219 76.92 2.75 -6.72
CA VAL A 219 76.16 3.43 -5.67
C VAL A 219 74.65 3.22 -5.80
N SER A 220 74.13 3.21 -7.02
CA SER A 220 72.69 3.05 -7.29
C SER A 220 72.18 1.61 -7.13
N ARG A 221 73.05 0.62 -6.91
CA ARG A 221 72.62 -0.79 -6.74
C ARG A 221 71.90 -0.95 -5.40
N PRO A 222 70.67 -1.52 -5.39
CA PRO A 222 69.97 -1.81 -4.14
C PRO A 222 70.83 -2.65 -3.20
N GLY A 223 70.94 -2.20 -1.94
CA GLY A 223 71.73 -2.87 -0.91
C GLY A 223 73.23 -2.54 -0.92
N GLN A 224 73.74 -1.76 -1.89
CA GLN A 224 75.16 -1.39 -1.93
C GLN A 224 75.57 -0.53 -0.72
N ARG A 225 74.71 0.40 -0.27
CA ARG A 225 74.94 1.21 0.93
C ARG A 225 75.22 0.37 2.19
N TYR A 226 74.69 -0.85 2.25
CA TYR A 226 74.82 -1.72 3.42
C TYR A 226 76.12 -2.55 3.41
N LYS A 227 76.90 -2.51 2.32
CA LYS A 227 78.20 -3.18 2.19
C LYS A 227 79.38 -2.31 2.61
N GLY A 228 79.19 -1.00 2.68
CA GLY A 228 80.24 -0.04 3.04
C GLY A 228 80.35 0.20 4.54
N GLU A 229 81.16 1.21 4.88
CA GLU A 229 81.39 1.63 6.26
C GLU A 229 80.07 2.02 6.94
N GLY A 230 79.86 1.53 8.16
CA GLY A 230 78.60 1.66 8.91
C GLY A 230 77.37 1.02 8.24
N GLY A 231 77.57 0.13 7.27
CA GLY A 231 76.49 -0.51 6.51
C GLY A 231 75.54 -1.34 7.37
N MET A 232 76.06 -1.97 8.43
CA MET A 232 75.27 -2.73 9.40
C MET A 232 74.33 -1.81 10.20
N GLU A 233 74.80 -0.65 10.69
CA GLU A 233 73.92 0.30 11.37
C GLU A 233 72.91 0.93 10.41
N ALA A 234 73.33 1.29 9.20
CA ALA A 234 72.44 1.85 8.17
C ALA A 234 71.33 0.86 7.79
N ALA A 235 71.66 -0.43 7.63
CA ALA A 235 70.69 -1.49 7.39
C ALA A 235 69.75 -1.67 8.59
N ALA A 236 70.30 -1.70 9.81
CA ALA A 236 69.51 -1.82 11.04
C ALA A 236 68.54 -0.64 11.18
N ILE A 237 68.99 0.60 10.97
CA ILE A 237 68.15 1.80 10.99
C ILE A 237 67.07 1.73 9.91
N HIS A 238 67.41 1.32 8.69
CA HIS A 238 66.43 1.22 7.61
C HIS A 238 65.36 0.15 7.93
N ILE A 239 65.78 -1.06 8.31
CA ILE A 239 64.87 -2.15 8.70
C ILE A 239 63.98 -1.74 9.87
N GLN A 240 64.57 -1.18 10.92
CA GLN A 240 63.83 -0.71 12.11
C GLN A 240 62.84 0.40 11.75
N SER A 241 63.22 1.37 10.92
CA SER A 241 62.34 2.47 10.51
C SER A 241 61.18 1.97 9.63
N CYS A 242 61.44 1.06 8.70
CA CYS A 242 60.43 0.40 7.88
C CYS A 242 59.44 -0.41 8.73
N TRP A 243 59.95 -1.18 9.69
CA TRP A 243 59.10 -1.95 10.60
C TRP A 243 58.27 -1.06 11.52
N ARG A 244 58.86 -0.02 12.12
CA ARG A 244 58.14 0.96 12.94
C ARG A 244 57.03 1.66 12.14
N ARG A 245 57.31 2.05 10.89
CA ARG A 245 56.31 2.64 9.99
C ARG A 245 55.19 1.64 9.66
N TYR A 246 55.53 0.39 9.35
CA TYR A 246 54.54 -0.65 9.06
C TYR A 246 53.62 -0.91 10.27
N SER A 247 54.21 -1.05 11.46
CA SER A 247 53.48 -1.26 12.72
C SER A 247 52.55 -0.08 13.02
N ALA A 248 53.06 1.15 12.96
CA ALA A 248 52.27 2.36 13.21
C ALA A 248 51.14 2.54 12.18
N ARG A 249 51.40 2.28 10.89
CA ARG A 249 50.39 2.33 9.83
C ARG A 249 49.31 1.28 10.04
N THR A 250 49.70 0.05 10.37
CA THR A 250 48.75 -1.04 10.64
C THR A 250 47.87 -0.70 11.84
N ALA A 251 48.45 -0.18 12.93
CA ALA A 251 47.69 0.27 14.10
C ALA A 251 46.73 1.42 13.75
N TYR A 252 47.17 2.42 12.97
CA TYR A 252 46.32 3.52 12.51
C TYR A 252 45.15 3.03 11.64
N LEU A 253 45.39 2.11 10.71
CA LEU A 253 44.34 1.54 9.87
C LEU A 253 43.33 0.74 10.70
N CYS A 254 43.79 -0.04 11.68
CA CYS A 254 42.91 -0.72 12.64
C CYS A 254 42.08 0.28 13.47
N HIS A 255 42.69 1.37 13.94
CA HIS A 255 41.97 2.44 14.64
C HIS A 255 40.90 3.09 13.75
N CYS A 256 41.23 3.43 12.50
CA CYS A 256 40.29 4.00 11.55
C CYS A 256 39.09 3.07 11.29
N ARG A 257 39.34 1.76 11.12
CA ARG A 257 38.28 0.75 10.98
C ARG A 257 37.38 0.69 12.21
N ARG A 258 37.96 0.68 13.42
CA ARG A 258 37.21 0.68 14.68
C ARG A 258 36.39 1.96 14.85
N LYS A 259 36.95 3.13 14.53
CA LYS A 259 36.24 4.42 14.59
C LYS A 259 35.07 4.46 13.61
N TRP A 260 35.27 3.96 12.39
CA TRP A 260 34.20 3.86 11.39
C TRP A 260 33.09 2.90 11.87
N ALA A 261 33.45 1.70 12.33
CA ALA A 261 32.51 0.75 12.89
C ALA A 261 31.73 1.34 14.08
N ALA A 262 32.39 2.02 15.00
CA ALA A 262 31.75 2.71 16.13
C ALA A 262 30.76 3.78 15.66
N GLY A 263 31.10 4.55 14.61
CA GLY A 263 30.20 5.52 13.99
C GLY A 263 28.94 4.87 13.40
N ILE A 264 29.10 3.79 12.63
CA ILE A 264 27.97 3.05 12.05
C ILE A 264 27.07 2.46 13.15
N ILE A 265 27.67 1.88 14.19
CA ILE A 265 26.93 1.32 15.34
C ILE A 265 26.16 2.43 16.06
N ALA A 266 26.80 3.58 16.31
CA ALA A 266 26.17 4.71 16.99
C ALA A 266 24.98 5.28 16.20
N ILE A 267 25.12 5.46 14.88
CA ILE A 267 24.03 5.94 14.00
C ILE A 267 22.89 4.92 13.97
N SER A 268 23.20 3.64 13.81
CA SER A 268 22.20 2.56 13.80
C SER A 268 21.44 2.49 15.12
N TRP A 269 22.15 2.61 16.25
CA TRP A 269 21.54 2.66 17.58
C TRP A 269 20.66 3.90 17.76
N LEU A 270 21.13 5.08 17.33
CA LEU A 270 20.35 6.31 17.40
C LEU A 270 19.05 6.20 16.59
N MET A 271 19.12 5.68 15.36
CA MET A 271 17.94 5.44 14.52
C MET A 271 17.00 4.44 15.17
N HIS A 272 17.52 3.33 15.72
CA HIS A 272 16.72 2.35 16.44
C HIS A 272 16.02 2.97 17.67
N ALA A 273 16.74 3.74 18.48
CA ALA A 273 16.20 4.40 19.66
C ALA A 273 15.12 5.45 19.30
N GLN A 274 15.36 6.25 18.26
CA GLN A 274 14.36 7.22 17.78
C GLN A 274 13.13 6.52 17.20
N MET A 275 13.30 5.48 16.39
CA MET A 275 12.17 4.68 15.89
C MET A 275 11.38 4.05 17.04
N ARG A 276 12.05 3.51 18.05
CA ARG A 276 11.39 2.92 19.24
C ARG A 276 10.60 3.98 20.00
N ARG A 277 11.16 5.18 20.20
CA ARG A 277 10.46 6.33 20.82
C ARG A 277 9.22 6.71 20.01
N VAL A 278 9.37 6.93 18.70
CA VAL A 278 8.26 7.30 17.81
C VAL A 278 7.17 6.23 17.81
N ARG A 279 7.53 4.93 17.73
CA ARG A 279 6.57 3.83 17.81
C ARG A 279 5.78 3.85 19.11
N LYS A 280 6.44 4.04 20.26
CA LYS A 280 5.77 4.16 21.57
C LYS A 280 4.82 5.36 21.61
N THR A 281 5.25 6.52 21.11
CA THR A 281 4.40 7.72 21.05
C THR A 281 3.20 7.52 20.12
N LEU A 282 3.38 6.88 18.97
CA LEU A 282 2.28 6.57 18.04
C LEU A 282 1.29 5.56 18.64
N GLN A 283 1.79 4.53 19.35
CA GLN A 283 0.95 3.58 20.06
C GLN A 283 0.11 4.27 21.13
N ALA A 284 0.72 5.12 21.97
CA ALA A 284 0.01 5.89 22.99
C ALA A 284 -1.05 6.83 22.36
N ARG A 285 -0.72 7.49 21.25
CA ARG A 285 -1.68 8.35 20.52
C ARG A 285 -2.86 7.56 19.97
N ARG A 286 -2.62 6.41 19.33
CA ARG A 286 -3.69 5.54 18.82
C ARG A 286 -4.59 5.01 19.93
N PHE A 287 -4.00 4.65 21.07
CA PHE A 287 -4.76 4.22 22.24
C PHE A 287 -5.65 5.35 22.77
N SER A 288 -5.12 6.57 22.90
CA SER A 288 -5.91 7.74 23.30
C SER A 288 -7.03 8.06 22.31
N GLN A 289 -6.79 7.94 21.00
CA GLN A 289 -7.80 8.16 19.96
C GLN A 289 -8.96 7.16 20.07
N LEU A 290 -8.65 5.89 20.35
CA LEU A 290 -9.65 4.86 20.58
C LEU A 290 -10.49 5.15 21.83
N GLU A 291 -9.85 5.52 22.94
CA GLU A 291 -10.54 5.81 24.20
C GLU A 291 -11.43 7.05 24.09
N ASN A 292 -10.92 8.10 23.42
CA ASN A 292 -11.71 9.29 23.11
C ASN A 292 -12.91 8.96 22.22
N ASN A 293 -12.75 8.06 21.25
CA ASN A 293 -13.85 7.59 20.42
C ASN A 293 -14.91 6.84 21.23
N ARG A 294 -14.51 5.96 22.15
CA ARG A 294 -15.45 5.26 23.06
C ARG A 294 -16.28 6.23 23.89
N SER A 295 -15.62 7.21 24.50
CA SER A 295 -16.30 8.26 25.28
C SER A 295 -17.30 9.05 24.43
N ARG A 296 -16.89 9.48 23.22
CA ARG A 296 -17.78 10.19 22.28
C ARG A 296 -18.93 9.32 21.77
N ALA A 297 -18.70 8.02 21.54
CA ALA A 297 -19.73 7.08 21.13
C ALA A 297 -20.78 6.85 22.22
N GLN A 298 -20.37 6.76 23.49
CA GLN A 298 -21.30 6.71 24.62
C GLN A 298 -22.17 7.98 24.71
N HIS A 299 -21.56 9.15 24.52
CA HIS A 299 -22.31 10.41 24.47
C HIS A 299 -23.28 10.47 23.28
N LEU A 300 -22.87 9.97 22.12
CA LEU A 300 -23.74 9.87 20.93
C LEU A 300 -24.94 8.97 21.22
N ALA A 301 -24.73 7.81 21.83
CA ALA A 301 -25.79 6.87 22.23
C ALA A 301 -26.78 7.48 23.23
N ALA A 302 -26.27 8.12 24.28
CA ALA A 302 -27.10 8.72 25.33
C ALA A 302 -27.99 9.87 24.81
N ASN A 303 -27.54 10.60 23.79
CA ASN A 303 -28.23 11.79 23.27
C ASN A 303 -28.86 11.58 21.89
N TRP A 304 -28.89 10.35 21.36
CA TRP A 304 -29.24 10.07 19.97
C TRP A 304 -30.61 10.63 19.55
N LYS A 305 -31.66 10.41 20.37
CA LYS A 305 -33.03 10.91 20.10
C LYS A 305 -33.12 12.44 20.03
N HIS A 306 -32.34 13.13 20.88
CA HIS A 306 -32.24 14.59 20.84
C HIS A 306 -31.48 15.06 19.59
N ILE A 307 -30.40 14.38 19.23
CA ILE A 307 -29.62 14.70 18.03
C ILE A 307 -30.49 14.54 16.78
N GLN A 308 -31.26 13.44 16.65
CA GLN A 308 -32.16 13.19 15.53
C GLN A 308 -33.24 14.26 15.35
N SER A 309 -33.77 14.81 16.44
CA SER A 309 -34.83 15.84 16.40
C SER A 309 -34.30 17.27 16.24
N SER A 310 -32.98 17.48 16.35
CA SER A 310 -32.35 18.80 16.29
C SER A 310 -31.55 19.01 15.00
N LYS A 311 -31.19 20.28 14.73
CA LYS A 311 -30.33 20.63 13.60
C LYS A 311 -28.93 20.05 13.81
N ARG A 312 -28.44 19.31 12.82
CA ARG A 312 -27.17 18.57 12.88
C ARG A 312 -26.42 18.58 11.56
N THR A 313 -25.11 18.45 11.65
CA THR A 313 -24.22 18.34 10.49
C THR A 313 -23.69 16.92 10.36
N ILE A 314 -23.95 16.25 9.24
CA ILE A 314 -23.42 14.93 8.94
C ILE A 314 -22.17 15.07 8.07
N ILE A 315 -21.04 14.55 8.55
CA ILE A 315 -19.78 14.52 7.80
C ILE A 315 -19.65 13.15 7.14
N HIS A 316 -19.98 13.05 5.86
CA HIS A 316 -19.80 11.81 5.11
C HIS A 316 -18.35 11.68 4.64
N ILE A 317 -17.73 10.57 5.04
CA ILE A 317 -16.41 10.17 4.58
C ILE A 317 -16.58 8.77 3.98
N PRO A 318 -16.89 8.63 2.68
CA PRO A 318 -17.07 7.34 2.01
C PRO A 318 -15.71 6.65 1.75
N SER A 319 -14.96 6.45 2.83
CA SER A 319 -13.64 5.84 2.82
C SER A 319 -13.76 4.33 2.66
N LEU A 320 -12.99 3.77 1.73
CA LEU A 320 -12.83 2.32 1.62
C LEU A 320 -11.58 1.90 2.39
N GLY A 321 -11.74 1.63 3.69
CA GLY A 321 -10.70 1.23 4.64
C GLY A 321 -10.00 -0.12 4.39
N TYR A 322 -9.97 -0.62 3.15
CA TYR A 322 -9.38 -1.91 2.80
C TYR A 322 -7.87 -1.99 3.06
N SER A 323 -7.40 -3.22 3.24
CA SER A 323 -5.96 -3.50 3.41
C SER A 323 -5.15 -3.00 2.21
N GLN A 324 -3.88 -2.65 2.45
CA GLN A 324 -3.00 -2.13 1.40
C GLN A 324 -2.85 -3.11 0.23
N SER A 325 -2.77 -4.42 0.51
CA SER A 325 -2.69 -5.45 -0.54
C SER A 325 -3.91 -5.42 -1.45
N GLN A 326 -5.11 -5.28 -0.92
CA GLN A 326 -6.34 -5.22 -1.72
C GLN A 326 -6.43 -3.96 -2.56
N ARG A 327 -6.06 -2.81 -1.97
CA ARG A 327 -6.08 -1.51 -2.67
C ARG A 327 -5.15 -1.47 -3.87
N LEU A 328 -4.06 -2.24 -3.89
CA LEU A 328 -3.16 -2.32 -5.05
C LEU A 328 -3.78 -3.00 -6.27
N TYR A 329 -4.74 -3.91 -6.08
CA TYR A 329 -5.41 -4.63 -7.18
C TYR A 329 -6.68 -3.93 -7.67
N LEU A 330 -7.16 -2.91 -6.95
CA LEU A 330 -8.33 -2.13 -7.31
C LEU A 330 -7.96 -1.01 -8.30
N ARG A 331 -8.49 -1.08 -9.52
CA ARG A 331 -8.40 0.01 -10.50
C ARG A 331 -9.46 1.06 -10.18
N GLY A 332 -9.11 2.34 -10.34
CA GLY A 332 -10.05 3.43 -10.13
C GLY A 332 -10.54 3.57 -8.68
N PHE A 333 -9.66 3.32 -7.71
CA PHE A 333 -10.00 3.33 -6.29
C PHE A 333 -10.58 4.68 -5.79
N ASP A 334 -10.12 5.77 -6.37
CA ASP A 334 -10.70 7.12 -6.26
C ASP A 334 -12.18 7.16 -6.66
N VAL A 335 -12.52 6.58 -7.81
CA VAL A 335 -13.90 6.52 -8.32
C VAL A 335 -14.75 5.60 -7.45
N LEU A 336 -14.22 4.43 -7.05
CA LEU A 336 -14.92 3.49 -6.17
C LEU A 336 -15.35 4.12 -4.85
N GLN A 337 -14.49 4.94 -4.24
CA GLN A 337 -14.85 5.70 -3.03
C GLN A 337 -15.91 6.78 -3.29
N ASN A 338 -16.05 7.26 -4.53
CA ASN A 338 -16.99 8.33 -4.89
C ASN A 338 -18.33 7.86 -5.46
N ILE A 339 -18.53 6.55 -5.68
CA ILE A 339 -19.83 5.98 -6.13
C ILE A 339 -20.96 6.45 -5.19
N GLN A 340 -20.64 6.58 -3.92
CA GLN A 340 -21.58 6.95 -2.87
C GLN A 340 -21.74 8.46 -2.71
N ILE A 341 -21.43 9.26 -3.74
CA ILE A 341 -21.66 10.72 -3.73
C ILE A 341 -23.13 11.07 -3.45
N SER A 342 -24.06 10.20 -3.81
CA SER A 342 -25.49 10.35 -3.53
C SER A 342 -25.85 10.45 -2.05
N ARG A 343 -24.93 10.17 -1.12
CA ARG A 343 -25.04 10.52 0.32
C ARG A 343 -25.32 12.01 0.55
N VAL A 344 -24.98 12.89 -0.39
CA VAL A 344 -25.38 14.32 -0.34
C VAL A 344 -26.90 14.51 -0.26
N CYS A 345 -27.69 13.51 -0.64
CA CYS A 345 -29.15 13.52 -0.58
C CYS A 345 -29.71 13.37 0.85
N ASP A 346 -28.88 13.13 1.86
CA ASP A 346 -29.31 13.14 3.28
C ASP A 346 -29.83 14.53 3.70
N VAL A 347 -29.57 15.59 2.91
CA VAL A 347 -30.26 16.89 3.01
C VAL A 347 -31.77 16.80 2.79
N ARG A 348 -32.33 15.66 2.39
CA ARG A 348 -33.79 15.47 2.38
C ARG A 348 -34.41 15.72 3.75
N ASP A 349 -33.69 15.43 4.84
CA ASP A 349 -34.07 15.90 6.17
C ASP A 349 -33.76 17.40 6.30
N GLU A 350 -34.77 18.21 6.58
CA GLU A 350 -34.67 19.68 6.73
C GLU A 350 -33.73 20.11 7.86
N ASN A 351 -33.55 19.24 8.87
CA ASN A 351 -32.66 19.49 10.00
C ASN A 351 -31.21 19.07 9.72
N VAL A 352 -30.90 18.52 8.55
CA VAL A 352 -29.57 18.03 8.20
C VAL A 352 -28.82 19.00 7.28
N GLU A 353 -27.57 19.28 7.67
CA GLU A 353 -26.54 19.87 6.81
C GLU A 353 -25.49 18.80 6.48
N VAL A 354 -25.09 18.67 5.22
CA VAL A 354 -24.14 17.65 4.78
C VAL A 354 -22.78 18.25 4.45
N ILE A 355 -21.71 17.69 5.04
CA ILE A 355 -20.34 17.87 4.56
C ILE A 355 -19.90 16.55 3.92
N TYR A 356 -19.73 16.55 2.60
CA TYR A 356 -19.26 15.39 1.87
C TYR A 356 -17.78 15.53 1.55
N VAL A 357 -16.96 14.60 2.06
CA VAL A 357 -15.54 14.53 1.73
C VAL A 357 -15.39 13.74 0.42
N CYS A 358 -14.87 14.37 -0.63
CA CYS A 358 -14.71 13.77 -1.93
C CYS A 358 -13.27 13.29 -2.14
N PRO A 359 -13.03 12.07 -2.66
CA PRO A 359 -11.69 11.54 -2.91
C PRO A 359 -10.96 12.18 -4.10
N GLN A 360 -11.62 13.07 -4.84
CA GLN A 360 -11.06 13.76 -6.01
C GLN A 360 -11.67 15.16 -6.18
N HIS A 361 -11.04 15.99 -7.01
CA HIS A 361 -11.60 17.29 -7.38
C HIS A 361 -12.76 17.11 -8.38
N LEU A 362 -13.95 17.59 -8.03
CA LEU A 362 -15.10 17.58 -8.94
C LEU A 362 -15.06 18.81 -9.84
N GLY A 363 -15.37 18.62 -11.12
CA GLY A 363 -15.54 19.75 -12.04
C GLY A 363 -16.82 20.53 -11.75
N ASP A 364 -16.85 21.82 -12.12
CA ASP A 364 -17.98 22.72 -11.89
C ASP A 364 -19.30 22.17 -12.45
N ASN A 365 -19.24 21.44 -13.57
CA ASN A 365 -20.39 20.78 -14.18
C ASN A 365 -21.08 19.77 -13.25
N ILE A 366 -20.30 18.95 -12.52
CA ILE A 366 -20.83 17.94 -11.59
C ILE A 366 -21.40 18.63 -10.35
N LEU A 367 -20.70 19.64 -9.83
CA LEU A 367 -21.19 20.44 -8.70
C LEU A 367 -22.50 21.15 -9.05
N GLN A 368 -22.61 21.71 -10.25
CA GLN A 368 -23.83 22.35 -10.74
C GLN A 368 -24.95 21.32 -10.96
N TYR A 369 -24.63 20.11 -11.43
CA TYR A 369 -25.59 19.01 -11.56
C TYR A 369 -26.22 18.66 -10.20
N TYR A 370 -25.41 18.33 -9.19
CA TYR A 370 -25.93 18.01 -7.85
C TYR A 370 -26.61 19.21 -7.18
N THR A 371 -26.12 20.43 -7.39
CA THR A 371 -26.79 21.64 -6.90
C THR A 371 -28.18 21.80 -7.52
N SER A 372 -28.34 21.49 -8.81
CA SER A 372 -29.64 21.59 -9.50
C SER A 372 -30.57 20.46 -9.08
N LEU A 373 -30.05 19.25 -8.93
CA LEU A 373 -30.79 18.08 -8.47
C LEU A 373 -31.35 18.27 -7.05
N LEU A 374 -30.57 18.86 -6.14
CA LEU A 374 -30.98 19.09 -4.75
C LEU A 374 -31.84 20.35 -4.55
N LYS A 375 -31.92 21.24 -5.54
CA LYS A 375 -32.79 22.44 -5.52
C LYS A 375 -34.24 22.15 -5.91
N CYS A 376 -34.60 20.88 -6.15
CA CYS A 376 -35.95 20.48 -6.53
C CYS A 376 -36.91 20.56 -5.33
N ASP A 377 -37.14 21.77 -4.82
CA ASP A 377 -38.23 22.08 -3.91
C ASP A 377 -39.33 22.79 -4.71
N GLY A 378 -40.54 22.25 -4.64
CA GLY A 378 -41.70 22.69 -5.41
C GLY A 378 -42.34 23.95 -4.85
N ALA A 379 -41.72 25.12 -5.08
CA ALA A 379 -42.38 26.41 -4.91
C ALA A 379 -42.73 27.00 -6.28
N THR A 380 -43.99 27.43 -6.36
CA THR A 380 -44.76 27.85 -7.51
C THR A 380 -44.20 29.03 -8.32
N ASP A 381 -44.58 28.96 -9.61
CA ASP A 381 -45.00 30.03 -10.50
C ASP A 381 -44.02 30.94 -11.24
N GLY A 382 -44.33 31.03 -12.53
CA GLY A 382 -43.97 32.16 -13.36
C GLY A 382 -44.74 33.43 -12.94
N THR A 383 -44.36 34.51 -13.61
CA THR A 383 -44.89 35.88 -13.48
C THR A 383 -44.54 36.60 -12.18
N ASP A 384 -43.49 37.41 -12.32
CA ASP A 384 -43.44 38.84 -11.98
C ASP A 384 -42.47 39.34 -10.90
N ASN A 385 -41.70 40.32 -11.40
CA ASN A 385 -41.06 41.44 -10.74
C ASN A 385 -39.76 41.21 -9.95
N ARG A 386 -38.68 41.59 -10.65
CA ARG A 386 -37.51 42.27 -10.11
C ARG A 386 -37.92 43.28 -9.01
N THR A 387 -37.52 43.02 -7.78
CA THR A 387 -36.76 43.96 -6.93
C THR A 387 -36.41 43.30 -5.58
N THR A 388 -35.09 43.18 -5.33
CA THR A 388 -34.48 43.24 -3.98
C THR A 388 -35.09 42.42 -2.84
N GLN A 389 -34.89 41.10 -2.89
CA GLN A 389 -34.25 40.32 -1.82
C GLN A 389 -34.11 38.89 -2.35
N ALA A 390 -32.91 38.55 -2.83
CA ALA A 390 -32.54 37.16 -3.08
C ALA A 390 -32.50 36.46 -1.72
N SER A 391 -33.64 35.93 -1.27
CA SER A 391 -33.73 35.04 -0.12
C SER A 391 -32.83 33.85 -0.41
N SER A 392 -31.65 33.90 0.19
CA SER A 392 -30.58 32.90 0.15
C SER A 392 -31.15 31.52 0.48
N CYS A 393 -31.45 30.72 -0.54
CA CYS A 393 -31.51 29.27 -0.41
C CYS A 393 -30.09 28.80 -0.05
N MET A 394 -29.75 28.81 1.24
CA MET A 394 -28.45 28.39 1.73
C MET A 394 -28.21 26.95 1.26
N ARG A 395 -27.09 26.72 0.56
CA ARG A 395 -26.68 25.36 0.21
C ARG A 395 -26.48 24.58 1.51
N ARG A 396 -27.41 23.67 1.84
CA ARG A 396 -27.33 22.78 3.01
C ARG A 396 -26.34 21.62 2.82
N PHE A 397 -25.58 21.63 1.74
CA PHE A 397 -24.49 20.68 1.51
C PHE A 397 -23.22 21.39 1.05
N ILE A 398 -22.08 20.85 1.46
CA ILE A 398 -20.73 21.32 1.08
C ILE A 398 -19.91 20.09 0.69
N ILE A 399 -19.29 20.14 -0.49
CA ILE A 399 -18.34 19.12 -0.94
C ILE A 399 -16.91 19.66 -0.73
N LEU A 400 -16.06 18.89 -0.06
CA LEU A 400 -14.67 19.22 0.22
C LEU A 400 -13.74 18.12 -0.27
N THR A 401 -12.69 18.49 -0.98
CA THR A 401 -11.65 17.56 -1.43
C THR A 401 -10.39 17.74 -0.57
N PRO A 402 -9.85 16.69 0.05
CA PRO A 402 -8.60 16.77 0.82
C PRO A 402 -7.42 17.19 -0.06
N GLU A 403 -6.62 18.18 0.36
CA GLU A 403 -5.46 18.63 -0.42
C GLU A 403 -4.38 17.55 -0.62
N ALA A 404 -4.36 16.52 0.23
CA ALA A 404 -3.43 15.40 0.09
C ALA A 404 -3.63 14.59 -1.20
N VAL A 405 -4.80 14.68 -1.84
CA VAL A 405 -5.07 14.06 -3.15
C VAL A 405 -4.04 14.53 -4.19
N ASP A 406 -3.64 15.80 -4.13
CA ASP A 406 -2.70 16.40 -5.09
C ASP A 406 -1.23 15.99 -4.82
N TYR A 407 -0.92 15.56 -3.59
CA TYR A 407 0.43 15.13 -3.21
C TYR A 407 0.67 13.62 -3.41
N PHE A 408 -0.38 12.81 -3.34
CA PHE A 408 -0.28 11.33 -3.34
C PHE A 408 -0.89 10.67 -4.59
N LEU A 409 -0.69 11.26 -5.77
CA LEU A 409 -1.30 10.84 -7.05
C LEU A 409 -1.12 9.35 -7.40
N THR A 410 0.00 8.74 -7.01
CA THR A 410 0.33 7.33 -7.34
C THR A 410 -0.07 6.34 -6.25
N HIS A 411 -0.64 6.79 -5.14
CA HIS A 411 -0.95 5.94 -4.00
C HIS A 411 -2.47 5.76 -3.88
N ASN A 412 -2.94 4.51 -3.93
CA ASN A 412 -4.35 4.18 -3.70
C ASN A 412 -4.73 4.31 -2.22
N MET A 413 -4.53 5.47 -1.57
CA MET A 413 -4.85 5.70 -0.16
C MET A 413 -6.36 5.74 0.09
N CYS A 414 -6.82 5.21 1.23
CA CYS A 414 -8.22 5.39 1.63
C CYS A 414 -8.48 6.86 2.00
N LEU A 415 -9.71 7.30 1.82
CA LEU A 415 -10.10 8.70 1.95
C LEU A 415 -9.80 9.28 3.34
N SER A 416 -9.98 8.50 4.40
CA SER A 416 -9.65 8.93 5.77
C SER A 416 -8.16 9.16 5.96
N THR A 417 -7.30 8.38 5.28
CA THR A 417 -5.84 8.61 5.27
C THR A 417 -5.51 9.92 4.55
N LEU A 418 -6.14 10.18 3.40
CA LEU A 418 -5.96 11.42 2.65
C LEU A 418 -6.39 12.63 3.49
N LEU A 419 -7.56 12.54 4.14
CA LEU A 419 -8.07 13.61 5.00
C LEU A 419 -7.17 13.83 6.23
N LYS A 420 -6.67 12.77 6.85
CA LYS A 420 -5.70 12.85 7.96
C LYS A 420 -4.43 13.62 7.59
N TYR A 421 -3.97 13.50 6.34
CA TYR A 421 -2.81 14.24 5.82
C TYR A 421 -3.18 15.60 5.21
N SER A 422 -4.42 16.06 5.39
CA SER A 422 -4.97 17.30 4.82
C SER A 422 -5.35 18.30 5.92
N PRO A 423 -4.37 18.95 6.59
CA PRO A 423 -4.63 19.86 7.71
C PRO A 423 -5.47 21.10 7.34
N CYS A 424 -5.39 21.61 6.12
CA CYS A 424 -6.19 22.75 5.65
C CYS A 424 -7.66 22.35 5.52
N THR A 425 -7.93 21.18 4.92
CA THR A 425 -9.29 20.64 4.82
C THR A 425 -9.86 20.32 6.21
N LEU A 426 -9.08 19.71 7.11
CA LEU A 426 -9.51 19.46 8.50
C LEU A 426 -9.84 20.75 9.25
N LYS A 427 -9.00 21.78 9.11
CA LYS A 427 -9.26 23.11 9.70
C LYS A 427 -10.54 23.73 9.13
N ARG A 428 -10.79 23.58 7.83
CA ARG A 428 -12.02 24.06 7.18
C ARG A 428 -13.25 23.33 7.72
N ILE A 429 -13.21 22.01 7.83
CA ILE A 429 -14.31 21.21 8.42
C ILE A 429 -14.55 21.66 9.86
N ARG A 430 -13.49 21.79 10.67
CA ARG A 430 -13.60 22.26 12.07
C ARG A 430 -14.31 23.61 12.19
N ASN A 431 -13.99 24.56 11.31
CA ASN A 431 -14.65 25.87 11.29
C ASN A 431 -16.13 25.77 10.90
N LEU A 432 -16.48 24.89 9.96
CA LEU A 432 -17.87 24.72 9.49
C LEU A 432 -18.78 24.09 10.54
N ILE A 433 -18.22 23.24 11.41
CA ILE A 433 -18.95 22.53 12.48
C ILE A 433 -18.88 23.24 13.84
N GLN A 434 -18.18 24.37 13.94
CA GLN A 434 -18.00 25.07 15.21
C GLN A 434 -19.37 25.49 15.79
N GLY A 435 -19.65 25.04 17.03
CA GLY A 435 -20.90 25.31 17.72
C GLY A 435 -22.12 24.53 17.20
N LYS A 436 -21.93 23.59 16.26
CA LYS A 436 -23.00 22.73 15.72
C LYS A 436 -22.88 21.31 16.29
N GLN A 437 -24.01 20.60 16.36
CA GLN A 437 -23.98 19.15 16.58
C GLN A 437 -23.52 18.47 15.30
N ALA A 438 -22.43 17.71 15.37
CA ALA A 438 -21.87 17.04 14.19
C ALA A 438 -21.35 15.64 14.52
N PHE A 439 -21.44 14.73 13.55
CA PHE A 439 -20.88 13.38 13.63
C PHE A 439 -20.43 12.88 12.26
N ILE A 440 -19.53 11.89 12.25
CA ILE A 440 -18.99 11.29 11.02
C ILE A 440 -19.81 10.05 10.65
N VAL A 441 -20.15 9.93 9.37
CA VAL A 441 -20.64 8.70 8.75
C VAL A 441 -19.58 8.20 7.78
N GLY A 442 -18.88 7.14 8.19
CA GLY A 442 -17.79 6.52 7.43
C GLY A 442 -18.25 5.67 6.25
N GLY A 443 -17.29 5.02 5.59
CA GLY A 443 -17.50 3.88 4.72
C GLY A 443 -17.14 2.60 5.47
N VAL A 444 -16.08 1.92 5.01
CA VAL A 444 -15.48 0.78 5.71
C VAL A 444 -14.58 1.29 6.82
N ALA A 445 -14.85 0.88 8.06
CA ALA A 445 -14.15 1.39 9.25
C ALA A 445 -12.62 1.14 9.19
N HIS A 446 -11.85 2.17 9.50
CA HIS A 446 -10.39 2.19 9.46
C HIS A 446 -9.80 2.95 10.66
N VAL A 447 -8.56 2.61 11.05
CA VAL A 447 -7.87 3.27 12.17
C VAL A 447 -7.68 4.78 11.98
N ASP A 448 -7.62 5.24 10.73
CA ASP A 448 -7.49 6.67 10.43
C ASP A 448 -8.82 7.42 10.53
N ASP A 449 -9.97 6.74 10.56
CA ASP A 449 -11.25 7.37 10.91
C ASP A 449 -11.20 7.89 12.35
N LEU A 450 -10.64 7.09 13.26
CA LEU A 450 -10.44 7.49 14.66
C LEU A 450 -9.54 8.73 14.77
N ALA A 451 -8.48 8.79 13.94
CA ALA A 451 -7.57 9.91 13.93
C ALA A 451 -8.23 11.20 13.42
N VAL A 452 -9.03 11.10 12.35
CA VAL A 452 -9.81 12.23 11.81
C VAL A 452 -10.87 12.69 12.81
N ALA A 453 -11.62 11.76 13.40
CA ALA A 453 -12.66 12.06 14.38
C ALA A 453 -12.10 12.74 15.62
N ASP A 454 -10.92 12.28 16.09
CA ASP A 454 -10.25 12.87 17.24
C ASP A 454 -9.72 14.28 16.95
N GLU A 455 -9.20 14.51 15.75
CA GLU A 455 -8.79 15.85 15.31
C GLU A 455 -10.01 16.79 15.16
N LEU A 456 -11.16 16.30 14.69
CA LEU A 456 -12.37 17.11 14.54
C LEU A 456 -13.17 17.27 15.86
N GLY A 457 -12.93 16.41 16.86
CA GLY A 457 -13.65 16.43 18.13
C GLY A 457 -15.09 15.91 18.04
N VAL A 458 -15.40 15.04 17.08
CA VAL A 458 -16.77 14.53 16.82
C VAL A 458 -16.85 13.01 16.95
N PRO A 459 -18.02 12.44 17.29
CA PRO A 459 -18.23 10.99 17.28
C PRO A 459 -18.31 10.43 15.86
N ILE A 460 -18.07 9.13 15.73
CA ILE A 460 -18.30 8.36 14.51
C ILE A 460 -19.57 7.51 14.72
N LEU A 461 -20.51 7.59 13.79
CA LEU A 461 -21.60 6.62 13.68
C LEU A 461 -21.07 5.37 12.97
N GLY A 462 -20.46 4.48 13.73
CA GLY A 462 -19.81 3.28 13.22
C GLY A 462 -19.20 2.44 14.35
N PRO A 463 -18.86 1.17 14.09
CA PRO A 463 -18.21 0.31 15.07
C PRO A 463 -16.72 0.69 15.24
N GLU A 464 -16.08 0.12 16.27
CA GLU A 464 -14.62 0.16 16.37
C GLU A 464 -13.98 -0.57 15.17
N PRO A 465 -12.89 -0.06 14.57
CA PRO A 465 -12.27 -0.68 13.40
C PRO A 465 -11.87 -2.15 13.59
N ALA A 466 -11.45 -2.55 14.79
CA ALA A 466 -11.10 -3.94 15.08
C ALA A 466 -12.33 -4.88 15.07
N ILE A 467 -13.48 -4.38 15.54
CA ILE A 467 -14.76 -5.12 15.55
C ILE A 467 -15.28 -5.25 14.11
N ALA A 468 -15.29 -4.14 13.36
CA ALA A 468 -15.62 -4.17 11.94
C ALA A 468 -14.72 -5.14 11.16
N GLN A 469 -13.40 -5.10 11.36
CA GLN A 469 -12.47 -5.98 10.65
C GLN A 469 -12.72 -7.47 10.96
N LEU A 470 -13.18 -7.81 12.16
CA LEU A 470 -13.50 -9.18 12.54
C LEU A 470 -14.80 -9.67 11.90
N TYR A 471 -15.86 -8.84 11.93
CA TYR A 471 -17.21 -9.26 11.51
C TYR A 471 -17.55 -8.93 10.06
N SER A 472 -16.73 -8.11 9.38
CA SER A 472 -16.83 -7.87 7.93
C SER A 472 -16.25 -9.00 7.08
N THR A 473 -15.60 -9.99 7.69
CA THR A 473 -15.17 -11.18 6.95
C THR A 473 -16.35 -12.12 6.70
N LYS A 474 -16.28 -12.95 5.64
CA LYS A 474 -17.34 -13.95 5.35
C LYS A 474 -17.55 -14.92 6.52
N SER A 475 -16.46 -15.39 7.14
CA SER A 475 -16.50 -16.21 8.36
C SER A 475 -17.06 -15.45 9.57
N GLY A 476 -16.76 -14.15 9.69
CA GLY A 476 -17.31 -13.26 10.71
C GLY A 476 -18.82 -13.05 10.57
N GLY A 477 -19.30 -12.78 9.36
CA GLY A 477 -20.71 -12.65 9.02
C GLY A 477 -21.51 -13.93 9.35
N LYS A 478 -20.95 -15.11 9.07
CA LYS A 478 -21.57 -16.38 9.48
C LYS A 478 -21.78 -16.50 10.99
N LYS A 479 -20.84 -16.01 11.80
CA LYS A 479 -21.02 -15.96 13.27
C LYS A 479 -22.18 -15.05 13.64
N ILE A 480 -22.37 -13.93 12.92
CA ILE A 480 -23.54 -13.05 13.12
C ILE A 480 -24.83 -13.82 12.87
N PHE A 481 -24.95 -14.46 11.72
CA PHE A 481 -26.16 -15.19 11.33
C PHE A 481 -26.47 -16.37 12.26
N ALA A 482 -25.45 -17.12 12.68
CA ALA A 482 -25.62 -18.18 13.68
C ALA A 482 -26.19 -17.63 15.01
N GLY A 483 -25.73 -16.46 15.46
CA GLY A 483 -26.28 -15.82 16.66
C GLY A 483 -27.65 -15.14 16.46
N ALA A 484 -28.06 -14.90 15.21
CA ALA A 484 -29.37 -14.38 14.86
C ALA A 484 -30.43 -15.49 14.67
N GLU A 485 -30.00 -16.76 14.67
CA GLU A 485 -30.85 -17.93 14.41
C GLU A 485 -31.65 -17.81 13.10
N VAL A 486 -31.01 -17.25 12.08
CA VAL A 486 -31.57 -17.14 10.73
C VAL A 486 -31.08 -18.29 9.87
N ASP A 487 -31.87 -18.69 8.89
CA ASP A 487 -31.46 -19.72 7.95
C ASP A 487 -30.27 -19.24 7.11
N VAL A 488 -29.26 -20.10 6.99
CA VAL A 488 -28.02 -19.86 6.25
C VAL A 488 -27.72 -21.04 5.34
N PRO A 489 -26.96 -20.86 4.24
CA PRO A 489 -26.55 -21.99 3.42
C PRO A 489 -25.67 -22.95 4.24
N PRO A 490 -25.88 -24.27 4.12
CA PRO A 490 -25.00 -25.27 4.72
C PRO A 490 -23.54 -25.00 4.33
N GLY A 491 -22.65 -24.89 5.30
CA GLY A 491 -21.26 -24.55 5.03
C GLY A 491 -20.45 -24.20 6.25
N GLN A 492 -19.13 -24.10 6.06
CA GLN A 492 -18.15 -23.88 7.12
C GLN A 492 -17.22 -22.71 6.79
N GLY A 493 -16.89 -21.90 7.81
CA GLY A 493 -15.92 -20.80 7.71
C GLY A 493 -14.61 -21.09 8.42
N ASP A 494 -13.74 -20.08 8.49
CA ASP A 494 -12.43 -20.12 9.14
C ASP A 494 -11.52 -21.24 8.59
N ILE A 495 -11.49 -21.41 7.26
CA ILE A 495 -10.66 -22.41 6.58
C ILE A 495 -9.33 -21.81 6.13
N TYR A 496 -8.21 -22.30 6.68
CA TYR A 496 -6.86 -21.76 6.43
C TYR A 496 -5.86 -22.79 5.88
N SER A 497 -6.22 -24.08 5.86
CA SER A 497 -5.34 -25.15 5.36
C SER A 497 -6.03 -25.99 4.30
N LEU A 498 -5.22 -26.57 3.41
CA LEU A 498 -5.72 -27.41 2.32
C LEU A 498 -6.39 -28.69 2.85
N ASN A 499 -5.81 -29.31 3.88
CA ASN A 499 -6.37 -30.51 4.50
C ASN A 499 -7.73 -30.22 5.12
N GLN A 500 -7.82 -29.13 5.91
CA GLN A 500 -9.09 -28.68 6.49
C GLN A 500 -10.14 -28.40 5.40
N LEU A 501 -9.76 -27.80 4.27
CA LEU A 501 -10.67 -27.57 3.16
C LEU A 501 -11.25 -28.89 2.62
N HIS A 502 -10.40 -29.89 2.38
CA HIS A 502 -10.83 -31.17 1.83
C HIS A 502 -11.71 -31.95 2.82
N GLU A 503 -11.30 -32.02 4.09
CA GLU A 503 -12.04 -32.69 5.16
C GLU A 503 -13.41 -32.07 5.38
N MET A 504 -13.47 -30.76 5.58
CA MET A 504 -14.73 -30.05 5.80
C MET A 504 -15.66 -30.14 4.59
N LEU A 505 -15.13 -30.03 3.37
CA LEU A 505 -15.93 -30.17 2.16
C LEU A 505 -16.50 -31.59 2.02
N ALA A 506 -15.70 -32.63 2.28
CA ALA A 506 -16.16 -34.01 2.24
C ALA A 506 -17.28 -34.29 3.25
N GLU A 507 -17.13 -33.78 4.48
CA GLU A 507 -18.16 -33.88 5.53
C GLU A 507 -19.44 -33.16 5.11
N LEU A 508 -19.33 -31.92 4.65
CA LEU A 508 -20.45 -31.11 4.18
C LEU A 508 -21.19 -31.78 3.01
N MET A 509 -20.46 -32.36 2.05
CA MET A 509 -21.03 -33.10 0.91
C MET A 509 -21.73 -34.39 1.34
N THR A 510 -21.23 -35.07 2.37
CA THR A 510 -21.84 -36.29 2.91
C THR A 510 -23.14 -35.99 3.66
N GLN A 511 -23.17 -34.86 4.38
CA GLN A 511 -24.36 -34.40 5.10
C GLN A 511 -25.41 -33.79 4.18
N ASN A 512 -25.01 -33.18 3.06
CA ASN A 512 -25.87 -32.41 2.17
C ASN A 512 -25.85 -32.96 0.72
N THR A 513 -26.32 -34.20 0.55
CA THR A 513 -26.24 -34.92 -0.75
C THR A 513 -27.04 -34.28 -1.88
N ALA A 514 -28.05 -33.45 -1.57
CA ALA A 514 -28.86 -32.74 -2.55
C ALA A 514 -28.16 -31.54 -3.22
N VAL A 515 -27.03 -31.09 -2.68
CA VAL A 515 -26.30 -29.92 -3.19
C VAL A 515 -25.55 -30.26 -4.47
N GLN A 516 -25.83 -29.53 -5.54
CA GLN A 516 -25.20 -29.75 -6.85
C GLN A 516 -23.98 -28.86 -7.12
N ARG A 517 -23.86 -27.74 -6.39
CA ARG A 517 -22.80 -26.76 -6.55
C ARG A 517 -22.32 -26.25 -5.20
N TRP A 518 -21.00 -26.18 -5.03
CA TRP A 518 -20.35 -25.61 -3.85
C TRP A 518 -19.68 -24.28 -4.19
N ILE A 519 -19.80 -23.31 -3.29
CA ILE A 519 -19.25 -21.97 -3.40
C ILE A 519 -18.10 -21.82 -2.39
N PHE A 520 -17.03 -21.17 -2.82
CA PHE A 520 -15.87 -20.82 -2.02
C PHE A 520 -15.75 -19.30 -1.99
N LYS A 521 -15.73 -18.68 -0.81
CA LYS A 521 -15.60 -17.23 -0.64
C LYS A 521 -14.37 -16.88 0.19
N ILE A 522 -13.52 -15.98 -0.30
CA ILE A 522 -12.36 -15.47 0.43
C ILE A 522 -12.83 -14.45 1.47
N ASP A 523 -12.37 -14.59 2.72
CA ASP A 523 -12.91 -13.84 3.86
C ASP A 523 -12.85 -12.32 3.69
N SER A 524 -11.76 -11.79 3.16
CA SER A 524 -11.56 -10.33 3.08
C SER A 524 -12.03 -9.71 1.77
N GLU A 525 -12.46 -10.49 0.78
CA GLU A 525 -12.86 -9.97 -0.53
C GLU A 525 -14.31 -9.47 -0.55
N HIS A 526 -14.58 -8.49 -1.41
CA HIS A 526 -15.85 -7.77 -1.49
C HIS A 526 -16.37 -7.70 -2.93
N GLY A 527 -17.68 -7.54 -3.11
CA GLY A 527 -18.33 -7.34 -4.41
C GLY A 527 -18.16 -8.53 -5.36
N GLY A 528 -18.30 -9.75 -4.86
CA GLY A 528 -18.22 -10.99 -5.65
C GLY A 528 -16.85 -11.35 -6.23
N ARG A 529 -15.80 -10.55 -6.00
CA ARG A 529 -14.45 -10.74 -6.58
C ARG A 529 -13.73 -11.99 -6.06
N GLY A 530 -13.94 -12.33 -4.80
CA GLY A 530 -13.31 -13.45 -4.11
C GLY A 530 -14.18 -14.69 -4.05
N THR A 531 -15.05 -14.91 -5.03
CA THR A 531 -15.92 -16.08 -5.10
C THR A 531 -15.44 -17.06 -6.17
N ALA A 532 -15.45 -18.35 -5.85
CA ALA A 532 -15.26 -19.45 -6.79
C ALA A 532 -16.37 -20.48 -6.57
N TYR A 533 -16.61 -21.33 -7.55
CA TYR A 533 -17.59 -22.42 -7.43
C TYR A 533 -17.06 -23.70 -8.06
N CYS A 534 -17.64 -24.83 -7.66
CA CYS A 534 -17.35 -26.13 -8.26
C CYS A 534 -18.65 -26.96 -8.34
N ASP A 535 -18.92 -27.51 -9.53
CA ASP A 535 -20.10 -28.32 -9.80
C ASP A 535 -19.83 -29.80 -9.54
N VAL A 536 -20.73 -30.43 -8.77
CA VAL A 536 -20.59 -31.81 -8.30
C VAL A 536 -20.83 -32.82 -9.44
N CYS A 537 -21.42 -32.39 -10.56
CA CYS A 537 -21.61 -33.25 -11.74
C CYS A 537 -20.28 -33.80 -12.32
N HIS A 538 -19.15 -33.17 -12.01
CA HIS A 538 -17.82 -33.61 -12.41
C HIS A 538 -17.14 -34.58 -11.41
N LEU A 539 -17.80 -34.89 -10.29
CA LEU A 539 -17.28 -35.78 -9.26
C LEU A 539 -17.79 -37.22 -9.50
N SER A 540 -16.89 -38.14 -9.82
CA SER A 540 -17.25 -39.51 -10.23
C SER A 540 -18.01 -40.29 -9.15
N CYS A 541 -17.57 -40.22 -7.90
CA CYS A 541 -18.23 -40.92 -6.80
C CYS A 541 -19.60 -40.36 -6.41
N TYR A 542 -19.99 -39.17 -6.89
CA TYR A 542 -21.24 -38.52 -6.48
C TYR A 542 -22.48 -39.34 -6.86
N ASN A 543 -22.56 -39.84 -8.10
CA ASN A 543 -23.71 -40.66 -8.52
C ASN A 543 -23.84 -41.94 -7.68
N TRP A 544 -22.72 -42.54 -7.31
CA TRP A 544 -22.69 -43.69 -6.42
C TRP A 544 -23.16 -43.34 -5.00
N ALA A 545 -22.68 -42.22 -4.45
CA ALA A 545 -23.08 -41.73 -3.14
C ALA A 545 -24.58 -41.40 -3.09
N LEU A 546 -25.11 -40.75 -4.14
CA LEU A 546 -26.52 -40.42 -4.27
C LEU A 546 -27.40 -41.67 -4.40
N GLN A 547 -26.96 -42.69 -5.14
CA GLN A 547 -27.66 -43.98 -5.19
C GLN A 547 -27.65 -44.67 -3.83
N LYS A 548 -26.54 -44.62 -3.09
CA LYS A 548 -26.44 -45.19 -1.75
C LYS A 548 -27.38 -44.46 -0.78
N TYR A 549 -27.44 -43.14 -0.84
CA TYR A 549 -28.40 -42.32 -0.08
C TYR A 549 -29.86 -42.73 -0.37
N ARG A 550 -30.22 -42.83 -1.65
CA ARG A 550 -31.56 -43.27 -2.08
C ARG A 550 -31.93 -44.68 -1.62
N ARG A 551 -30.95 -45.59 -1.51
CA ARG A 551 -31.18 -46.97 -1.02
C ARG A 551 -31.35 -47.05 0.49
N CYS A 552 -30.57 -46.29 1.25
CA CYS A 552 -30.61 -46.32 2.71
C CYS A 552 -31.76 -45.46 3.27
N GLY A 553 -32.16 -44.41 2.57
CA GLY A 553 -33.10 -43.43 3.09
C GLY A 553 -32.49 -42.52 4.17
N PRO A 554 -33.17 -41.43 4.54
CA PRO A 554 -32.62 -40.38 5.41
C PRO A 554 -32.34 -40.83 6.85
N GLU A 555 -33.10 -41.79 7.38
CA GLU A 555 -32.93 -42.28 8.76
C GLU A 555 -31.66 -43.13 8.93
N LEU A 556 -31.48 -44.13 8.07
CA LEU A 556 -30.28 -44.97 8.08
C LEU A 556 -29.04 -44.20 7.62
N TRP A 557 -29.17 -43.18 6.78
CA TRP A 557 -28.05 -42.34 6.35
C TRP A 557 -27.35 -41.63 7.50
N LYS A 558 -28.01 -41.44 8.66
CA LYS A 558 -27.39 -40.87 9.85
C LYS A 558 -26.41 -41.83 10.55
N ALA A 559 -26.39 -43.11 10.17
CA ALA A 559 -25.46 -44.07 10.75
C ALA A 559 -24.02 -43.79 10.31
N GLU A 560 -23.10 -43.65 11.28
CA GLU A 560 -21.70 -43.25 11.04
C GLU A 560 -20.99 -44.14 10.01
N TRP A 561 -21.16 -45.46 10.06
CA TRP A 561 -20.51 -46.39 9.14
C TRP A 561 -20.92 -46.20 7.66
N ILE A 562 -22.16 -45.74 7.38
CA ILE A 562 -22.59 -45.43 6.01
C ILE A 562 -21.92 -44.15 5.54
N GLN A 563 -21.94 -43.10 6.37
CA GLN A 563 -21.35 -41.81 6.06
C GLN A 563 -19.84 -41.91 5.90
N GLU A 564 -19.16 -42.62 6.79
CA GLU A 564 -17.71 -42.82 6.78
C GLU A 564 -17.25 -43.45 5.45
N SER A 565 -17.98 -44.44 4.95
CA SER A 565 -17.66 -45.07 3.66
C SER A 565 -17.81 -44.14 2.45
N VAL A 566 -18.66 -43.12 2.56
CA VAL A 566 -18.89 -42.11 1.50
C VAL A 566 -17.88 -40.98 1.64
N LEU A 567 -17.63 -40.55 2.87
CA LEU A 567 -16.64 -39.55 3.25
C LEU A 567 -15.25 -39.94 2.75
N LEU A 568 -14.81 -41.18 2.98
CA LEU A 568 -13.51 -41.67 2.53
C LEU A 568 -13.34 -41.62 1.01
N LYS A 569 -14.42 -41.86 0.24
CA LYS A 569 -14.37 -41.72 -1.22
C LYS A 569 -14.34 -40.27 -1.67
N TYR A 570 -15.09 -39.39 -1.01
CA TYR A 570 -15.01 -37.96 -1.29
C TYR A 570 -13.61 -37.41 -1.00
N LEU A 571 -13.00 -37.79 0.11
CA LEU A 571 -11.64 -37.38 0.47
C LEU A 571 -10.60 -37.77 -0.58
N ASP A 572 -10.76 -38.94 -1.21
CA ASP A 572 -9.87 -39.43 -2.26
C ASP A 572 -10.00 -38.61 -3.56
N GLU A 573 -11.23 -38.28 -3.97
CA GLU A 573 -11.50 -37.60 -5.25
C GLU A 573 -11.47 -36.05 -5.18
N ILE A 574 -11.79 -35.44 -4.04
CA ILE A 574 -11.91 -33.97 -3.89
C ILE A 574 -10.66 -33.20 -4.34
N PRO A 575 -9.42 -33.59 -3.98
CA PRO A 575 -8.24 -32.83 -4.35
C PRO A 575 -8.08 -32.65 -5.87
N GLU A 576 -8.25 -33.74 -6.62
CA GLU A 576 -8.19 -33.72 -8.08
C GLU A 576 -9.41 -33.03 -8.69
N TRP A 577 -10.61 -33.25 -8.15
CA TRP A 577 -11.83 -32.60 -8.61
C TRP A 577 -11.74 -31.08 -8.49
N LEU A 578 -11.32 -30.55 -7.33
CA LEU A 578 -11.14 -29.11 -7.16
C LEU A 578 -10.05 -28.55 -8.09
N ALA A 579 -8.94 -29.27 -8.25
CA ALA A 579 -7.84 -28.80 -9.10
C ALA A 579 -8.24 -28.62 -10.57
N HIS A 580 -9.13 -29.47 -11.09
CA HIS A 580 -9.54 -29.47 -12.49
C HIS A 580 -10.83 -28.70 -12.78
N TYR A 581 -11.79 -28.71 -11.85
CA TYR A 581 -13.16 -28.24 -12.10
C TYR A 581 -13.57 -27.00 -11.30
N ALA A 582 -12.85 -26.64 -10.23
CA ALA A 582 -13.18 -25.43 -9.49
C ALA A 582 -12.80 -24.18 -10.30
N GLN A 583 -13.70 -23.21 -10.39
CA GLN A 583 -13.55 -22.03 -11.23
C GLN A 583 -13.80 -20.75 -10.42
N PRO A 584 -12.86 -19.78 -10.44
CA PRO A 584 -13.13 -18.44 -9.94
C PRO A 584 -14.25 -17.78 -10.75
N ALA A 585 -15.23 -17.21 -10.06
CA ALA A 585 -16.33 -16.47 -10.68
C ALA A 585 -15.84 -15.29 -11.53
N LYS A 586 -14.76 -14.64 -11.08
CA LYS A 586 -14.15 -13.48 -11.72
C LYS A 586 -12.69 -13.73 -12.07
N THR A 587 -12.49 -14.25 -13.28
CA THR A 587 -11.15 -14.60 -13.81
C THR A 587 -10.21 -13.41 -13.96
N SER A 588 -10.75 -12.19 -14.03
CA SER A 588 -9.95 -10.95 -14.04
C SER A 588 -9.27 -10.65 -12.69
N CYS A 589 -9.82 -11.16 -11.58
CA CYS A 589 -9.21 -11.03 -10.25
C CYS A 589 -8.30 -12.23 -9.94
N TYR A 590 -8.78 -13.44 -10.23
CA TYR A 590 -8.05 -14.69 -10.02
C TYR A 590 -8.07 -15.51 -11.30
N PRO A 591 -6.95 -15.61 -12.03
CA PRO A 591 -6.92 -16.26 -13.36
C PRO A 591 -7.31 -17.74 -13.34
N ASN A 592 -7.04 -18.44 -12.24
CA ASN A 592 -7.31 -19.87 -12.09
C ASN A 592 -7.49 -20.25 -10.61
N TRP A 593 -7.95 -21.49 -10.38
CA TRP A 593 -8.15 -22.05 -9.04
C TRP A 593 -6.90 -21.99 -8.16
N ALA A 594 -5.70 -22.29 -8.70
CA ALA A 594 -4.47 -22.28 -7.91
C ALA A 594 -4.16 -20.89 -7.31
N CYS A 595 -4.36 -19.81 -8.10
CA CYS A 595 -4.19 -18.44 -7.63
C CYS A 595 -5.24 -18.05 -6.59
N PHE A 596 -6.49 -18.48 -6.80
CA PHE A 596 -7.59 -18.29 -5.88
C PHE A 596 -7.30 -18.99 -4.54
N LEU A 597 -7.03 -20.29 -4.58
CA LEU A 597 -6.79 -21.16 -3.43
C LEU A 597 -5.61 -20.67 -2.59
N LYS A 598 -4.51 -20.23 -3.22
CA LYS A 598 -3.38 -19.63 -2.50
C LYS A 598 -3.78 -18.42 -1.67
N THR A 599 -4.71 -17.60 -2.18
CA THR A 599 -5.20 -16.41 -1.47
C THR A 599 -6.22 -16.77 -0.41
N PHE A 600 -7.15 -17.69 -0.74
CA PHE A 600 -8.13 -18.28 0.16
C PHE A 600 -7.47 -18.83 1.43
N LEU A 601 -6.48 -19.72 1.29
CA LEU A 601 -5.78 -20.33 2.43
C LEU A 601 -4.98 -19.32 3.24
N ARG A 602 -4.46 -18.25 2.60
CA ARG A 602 -3.69 -17.21 3.31
C ARG A 602 -4.58 -16.28 4.14
N GLN A 603 -5.78 -15.99 3.66
CA GLN A 603 -6.67 -15.01 4.28
C GLN A 603 -7.78 -15.63 5.12
N GLY A 604 -8.04 -16.93 4.96
CA GLY A 604 -9.25 -17.56 5.43
C GLY A 604 -10.34 -17.51 4.36
N GLY A 605 -11.28 -18.43 4.47
CA GLY A 605 -12.47 -18.39 3.64
C GLY A 605 -13.54 -19.36 4.09
N VAL A 606 -14.65 -19.27 3.39
CA VAL A 606 -15.89 -20.00 3.65
C VAL A 606 -16.19 -20.92 2.47
N VAL A 607 -16.62 -22.13 2.79
CA VAL A 607 -17.27 -23.06 1.85
C VAL A 607 -18.74 -23.13 2.17
N GLU A 608 -19.60 -23.09 1.16
CA GLU A 608 -21.04 -23.16 1.35
C GLU A 608 -21.79 -23.69 0.13
N ALA A 609 -22.96 -24.27 0.41
CA ALA A 609 -23.84 -24.81 -0.61
C ALA A 609 -24.47 -23.70 -1.45
N TYR A 610 -24.53 -23.91 -2.75
CA TYR A 610 -25.40 -23.14 -3.63
C TYR A 610 -26.85 -23.65 -3.46
N PRO A 611 -27.88 -22.77 -3.52
CA PRO A 611 -29.27 -23.18 -3.42
C PRO A 611 -29.64 -24.29 -4.42
N PRO A 612 -30.38 -25.34 -4.02
CA PRO A 612 -30.76 -26.45 -4.89
C PRO A 612 -31.97 -26.09 -5.77
N SER A 613 -31.90 -24.98 -6.51
CA SER A 613 -32.94 -24.53 -7.43
C SER A 613 -32.33 -23.80 -8.62
N ASP A 614 -32.99 -23.92 -9.77
CA ASP A 614 -32.62 -23.18 -10.98
C ASP A 614 -33.08 -21.72 -10.95
N SER A 615 -34.09 -21.41 -10.12
CA SER A 615 -34.64 -20.06 -9.95
C SER A 615 -34.23 -19.49 -8.59
N VAL A 616 -33.13 -18.74 -8.60
CA VAL A 616 -32.56 -18.10 -7.40
C VAL A 616 -32.62 -16.59 -7.57
N THR A 617 -33.12 -15.89 -6.56
CA THR A 617 -33.09 -14.42 -6.52
C THR A 617 -32.30 -13.95 -5.31
N CYS A 618 -31.34 -13.06 -5.55
CA CYS A 618 -30.55 -12.42 -4.50
C CYS A 618 -31.20 -11.08 -4.13
N LEU A 619 -31.13 -10.68 -2.87
CA LEU A 619 -31.66 -9.42 -2.36
C LEU A 619 -30.62 -8.73 -1.49
N THR A 620 -30.60 -7.41 -1.51
CA THR A 620 -29.83 -6.61 -0.54
C THR A 620 -30.78 -5.79 0.31
N VAL A 621 -30.59 -5.83 1.63
CA VAL A 621 -31.32 -5.01 2.60
C VAL A 621 -30.35 -4.18 3.43
N ASP A 622 -30.60 -2.88 3.47
CA ASP A 622 -29.79 -1.92 4.21
C ASP A 622 -30.43 -1.58 5.55
N LEU A 623 -29.65 -1.66 6.62
CA LEU A 623 -30.04 -1.42 8.01
C LEU A 623 -29.23 -0.26 8.60
N LEU A 624 -29.88 0.49 9.49
CA LEU A 624 -29.25 1.37 10.44
C LEU A 624 -29.40 0.78 11.84
N LEU A 625 -28.27 0.42 12.44
CA LEU A 625 -28.17 0.04 13.84
C LEU A 625 -27.91 1.32 14.62
N GLU A 626 -28.93 1.83 15.28
CA GLU A 626 -28.86 3.10 15.97
C GLU A 626 -27.97 2.99 17.23
N PRO A 627 -27.23 4.06 17.59
CA PRO A 627 -26.49 4.11 18.84
C PRO A 627 -27.33 3.85 20.09
N ALA A 628 -28.64 4.14 20.03
CA ALA A 628 -29.59 3.87 21.10
C ALA A 628 -30.00 2.39 21.22
N GLY A 629 -29.60 1.52 20.29
CA GLY A 629 -29.92 0.09 20.28
C GLY A 629 -31.15 -0.30 19.46
N GLU A 630 -31.73 0.62 18.69
CA GLU A 630 -32.83 0.30 17.76
C GLU A 630 -32.30 -0.12 16.37
N VAL A 631 -33.06 -0.97 15.68
CA VAL A 631 -32.73 -1.47 14.34
C VAL A 631 -33.77 -0.93 13.36
N THR A 632 -33.31 -0.14 12.39
CA THR A 632 -34.15 0.48 11.38
C THR A 632 -33.76 -0.03 10.00
N MET A 633 -34.70 -0.62 9.26
CA MET A 633 -34.48 -0.91 7.84
C MET A 633 -34.58 0.40 7.04
N LEU A 634 -33.68 0.60 6.06
CA LEU A 634 -33.60 1.81 5.25
C LEU A 634 -33.92 1.59 3.77
N SER A 635 -33.54 0.43 3.23
CA SER A 635 -33.63 0.13 1.80
C SER A 635 -33.71 -1.38 1.59
N CYS A 636 -34.46 -1.82 0.58
CA CYS A 636 -34.53 -3.22 0.17
C CYS A 636 -34.71 -3.32 -1.34
N GLY A 637 -33.94 -4.20 -1.99
CA GLY A 637 -34.02 -4.41 -3.42
C GLY A 637 -33.59 -5.79 -3.89
N ASP A 638 -34.20 -6.29 -4.97
CA ASP A 638 -33.79 -7.53 -5.62
C ASP A 638 -32.56 -7.24 -6.49
N GLN A 639 -31.46 -7.96 -6.28
CA GLN A 639 -30.19 -7.72 -6.98
C GLN A 639 -30.30 -8.09 -8.46
N LEU A 640 -29.78 -7.21 -9.31
CA LEU A 640 -29.53 -7.45 -10.72
C LEU A 640 -28.06 -7.78 -10.92
N HIS A 641 -27.80 -8.85 -11.66
CA HIS A 641 -26.47 -9.44 -11.75
C HIS A 641 -25.73 -8.97 -13.00
N GLY A 642 -24.41 -8.87 -12.85
CA GLY A 642 -23.51 -8.44 -13.90
C GLY A 642 -22.88 -9.59 -14.66
N SER A 643 -21.56 -9.69 -14.52
CA SER A 643 -20.76 -10.64 -15.28
C SER A 643 -20.87 -12.09 -14.83
N CYS A 644 -21.22 -12.25 -13.56
CA CYS A 644 -21.43 -13.49 -12.87
C CYS A 644 -22.72 -13.35 -12.06
N GLN A 645 -23.47 -14.43 -11.91
CA GLN A 645 -24.67 -14.51 -11.05
C GLN A 645 -24.39 -14.20 -9.56
N LEU A 646 -23.14 -13.94 -9.18
CA LEU A 646 -22.70 -13.68 -7.82
C LEU A 646 -22.14 -12.25 -7.64
N GLU A 647 -22.29 -11.38 -8.65
CA GLU A 647 -21.89 -9.97 -8.62
C GLU A 647 -23.12 -9.08 -8.88
N ALA A 648 -23.56 -8.36 -7.85
CA ALA A 648 -24.63 -7.37 -7.95
C ALA A 648 -24.10 -6.08 -8.62
N VAL A 649 -24.78 -5.62 -9.68
CA VAL A 649 -24.47 -4.38 -10.40
C VAL A 649 -25.57 -3.33 -10.21
N GLY A 650 -26.75 -3.77 -9.83
CA GLY A 650 -27.91 -2.94 -9.58
C GLY A 650 -28.96 -3.66 -8.75
N SER A 651 -30.11 -3.02 -8.54
CA SER A 651 -31.25 -3.63 -7.89
C SER A 651 -32.59 -3.00 -8.31
N THR A 652 -33.67 -3.75 -8.12
CA THR A 652 -35.04 -3.24 -8.20
C THR A 652 -35.45 -2.68 -6.82
N VAL A 653 -36.18 -1.58 -6.78
CA VAL A 653 -36.65 -0.97 -5.53
C VAL A 653 -38.13 -0.60 -5.66
N PRO A 654 -39.01 -1.04 -4.73
CA PRO A 654 -38.74 -1.99 -3.64
C PRO A 654 -38.49 -3.41 -4.18
N GLN A 655 -37.93 -4.27 -3.33
CA GLN A 655 -37.89 -5.72 -3.59
C GLN A 655 -39.30 -6.31 -3.69
N THR A 656 -39.47 -7.31 -4.55
CA THR A 656 -40.74 -8.01 -4.77
C THR A 656 -40.65 -9.52 -4.53
N SER A 657 -39.45 -10.04 -4.29
CA SER A 657 -39.23 -11.49 -4.21
C SER A 657 -39.60 -12.11 -2.87
N VAL A 658 -39.55 -11.40 -1.75
CA VAL A 658 -39.82 -11.94 -0.40
C VAL A 658 -40.95 -11.17 0.28
N HIS A 659 -41.77 -11.86 1.07
CA HIS A 659 -42.82 -11.20 1.85
C HIS A 659 -42.23 -10.20 2.88
N PRO A 660 -42.75 -8.95 2.97
CA PRO A 660 -42.16 -7.91 3.81
C PRO A 660 -42.00 -8.27 5.29
N GLU A 661 -42.94 -9.02 5.87
CA GLU A 661 -42.88 -9.43 7.28
C GLU A 661 -41.76 -10.43 7.55
N THR A 662 -41.57 -11.42 6.65
CA THR A 662 -40.49 -12.39 6.73
C THR A 662 -39.14 -11.69 6.62
N LEU A 663 -39.02 -10.78 5.65
CA LEU A 663 -37.82 -9.99 5.43
C LEU A 663 -37.47 -9.15 6.68
N ARG A 664 -38.46 -8.48 7.26
CA ARG A 664 -38.29 -7.72 8.50
C ARG A 664 -37.85 -8.60 9.65
N SER A 665 -38.50 -9.73 9.87
CA SER A 665 -38.18 -10.64 10.96
C SER A 665 -36.71 -11.10 10.91
N ILE A 666 -36.22 -11.46 9.72
CA ILE A 666 -34.81 -11.81 9.50
C ILE A 666 -33.91 -10.60 9.80
N CYS A 667 -34.20 -9.44 9.22
CA CYS A 667 -33.36 -8.26 9.33
C CYS A 667 -33.26 -7.71 10.77
N ILE A 668 -34.36 -7.72 11.52
CA ILE A 668 -34.37 -7.31 12.94
C ILE A 668 -33.52 -8.25 13.78
N ARG A 669 -33.65 -9.57 13.60
CA ARG A 669 -32.81 -10.55 14.32
C ARG A 669 -31.32 -10.40 14.00
N VAL A 670 -30.98 -10.23 12.72
CA VAL A 670 -29.60 -9.96 12.29
C VAL A 670 -29.07 -8.65 12.88
N GLY A 671 -29.86 -7.58 12.84
CA GLY A 671 -29.48 -6.28 13.42
C GLY A 671 -29.28 -6.34 14.94
N GLN A 672 -30.14 -7.07 15.66
CA GLN A 672 -29.99 -7.31 17.10
C GLN A 672 -28.72 -8.11 17.40
N ALA A 673 -28.43 -9.15 16.63
CA ALA A 673 -27.22 -9.95 16.76
C ALA A 673 -25.94 -9.13 16.44
N CYS A 674 -26.04 -8.12 15.59
CA CYS A 674 -24.96 -7.15 15.34
C CYS A 674 -24.76 -6.22 16.56
N LEU A 675 -25.83 -5.66 17.11
CA LEU A 675 -25.79 -4.79 18.29
C LEU A 675 -25.19 -5.49 19.52
N GLN A 676 -25.54 -6.76 19.74
CA GLN A 676 -24.96 -7.59 20.82
C GLN A 676 -23.42 -7.73 20.72
N ARG A 677 -22.86 -7.53 19.52
CA ARG A 677 -21.42 -7.56 19.24
C ARG A 677 -20.82 -6.16 19.08
N LEU A 678 -21.52 -5.14 19.57
CA LEU A 678 -21.09 -3.74 19.56
C LEU A 678 -20.92 -3.17 18.13
N ILE A 679 -21.69 -3.70 17.17
CA ILE A 679 -21.74 -3.15 15.81
C ILE A 679 -22.86 -2.12 15.77
N VAL A 680 -22.51 -0.87 15.48
CA VAL A 680 -23.41 0.30 15.40
C VAL A 680 -23.16 1.00 14.07
N GLY A 681 -24.19 1.63 13.49
CA GLY A 681 -24.12 2.31 12.20
C GLY A 681 -24.76 1.49 11.08
N TYR A 682 -24.25 1.65 9.86
CA TYR A 682 -24.86 1.07 8.67
C TYR A 682 -24.38 -0.36 8.41
N VAL A 683 -25.33 -1.24 8.09
CA VAL A 683 -25.08 -2.64 7.77
C VAL A 683 -25.93 -3.04 6.56
N SER A 684 -25.35 -3.74 5.60
CA SER A 684 -26.04 -4.30 4.45
C SER A 684 -26.06 -5.82 4.57
N VAL A 685 -27.24 -6.42 4.44
CA VAL A 685 -27.47 -7.86 4.51
C VAL A 685 -27.84 -8.36 3.13
N ASP A 686 -27.08 -9.32 2.60
CA ASP A 686 -27.44 -10.02 1.38
C ASP A 686 -28.15 -11.33 1.70
N LEU A 687 -29.30 -11.51 1.06
CA LEU A 687 -30.18 -12.66 1.21
C LEU A 687 -30.36 -13.34 -0.13
N VAL A 688 -30.68 -14.63 -0.10
CA VAL A 688 -31.01 -15.42 -1.27
C VAL A 688 -32.32 -16.13 -1.03
N THR A 689 -33.25 -16.01 -1.98
CA THR A 689 -34.52 -16.74 -1.95
C THR A 689 -34.66 -17.67 -3.15
N TYR A 690 -35.29 -18.82 -2.89
CA TYR A 690 -35.57 -19.84 -3.89
C TYR A 690 -36.75 -20.71 -3.43
N LEU A 691 -37.36 -21.43 -4.36
CA LEU A 691 -38.41 -22.40 -4.08
C LEU A 691 -37.78 -23.78 -3.85
N ASP A 692 -37.99 -24.37 -2.68
CA ASP A 692 -37.50 -25.72 -2.39
C ASP A 692 -38.42 -26.76 -3.03
N HIS A 693 -37.93 -27.48 -4.04
CA HIS A 693 -38.71 -28.47 -4.78
C HIS A 693 -39.25 -29.63 -3.92
N ASN A 694 -38.65 -29.90 -2.77
CA ASN A 694 -39.11 -30.99 -1.90
C ASN A 694 -40.29 -30.57 -1.01
N THR A 695 -40.29 -29.32 -0.55
CA THR A 695 -41.30 -28.80 0.39
C THR A 695 -42.33 -27.91 -0.30
N MET A 696 -42.02 -27.43 -1.51
CA MET A 696 -42.76 -26.38 -2.25
C MET A 696 -42.88 -25.07 -1.46
N GLU A 697 -41.99 -24.85 -0.49
CA GLU A 697 -41.94 -23.64 0.32
C GLU A 697 -40.85 -22.69 -0.19
N GLN A 698 -41.12 -21.39 -0.07
CA GLN A 698 -40.11 -20.36 -0.32
C GLN A 698 -39.13 -20.32 0.84
N LYS A 699 -37.86 -20.59 0.58
CA LYS A 699 -36.77 -20.44 1.55
C LYS A 699 -36.03 -19.13 1.34
N VAL A 700 -35.49 -18.59 2.43
CA VAL A 700 -34.68 -17.37 2.44
C VAL A 700 -33.44 -17.63 3.28
N TRP A 701 -32.26 -17.52 2.67
CA TRP A 701 -30.98 -17.71 3.33
C TRP A 701 -30.23 -16.40 3.44
N ALA A 702 -29.61 -16.15 4.60
CA ALA A 702 -28.63 -15.08 4.75
C ALA A 702 -27.26 -15.54 4.25
N VAL A 703 -26.66 -14.81 3.30
CA VAL A 703 -25.45 -15.24 2.58
C VAL A 703 -24.27 -14.30 2.73
N ASP A 704 -24.50 -13.02 3.03
CA ASP A 704 -23.44 -12.04 3.17
C ASP A 704 -23.83 -10.86 4.06
N LEU A 705 -22.84 -10.23 4.69
CA LEU A 705 -23.01 -9.10 5.60
C LEU A 705 -21.88 -8.10 5.42
N ASP A 706 -22.22 -6.88 5.01
CA ASP A 706 -21.27 -5.77 4.88
C ASP A 706 -21.52 -4.72 5.96
N ILE A 707 -20.53 -4.49 6.83
CA ILE A 707 -20.59 -3.46 7.88
C ILE A 707 -20.08 -2.13 7.32
N ALA A 708 -20.86 -1.58 6.41
CA ALA A 708 -20.62 -0.29 5.80
C ALA A 708 -21.93 0.29 5.25
N TYR A 709 -21.92 1.57 4.97
CA TYR A 709 -22.98 2.20 4.19
C TYR A 709 -22.81 1.77 2.73
N SER A 710 -23.86 1.18 2.15
CA SER A 710 -23.82 0.51 0.84
C SER A 710 -24.03 1.46 -0.34
N ASP A 711 -23.66 0.99 -1.53
CA ASP A 711 -23.92 1.69 -2.79
C ASP A 711 -25.42 1.76 -3.11
N GLN A 712 -26.15 0.67 -2.80
CA GLN A 712 -27.60 0.61 -2.96
C GLN A 712 -28.28 1.68 -2.10
N LEU A 713 -27.91 1.80 -0.82
CA LEU A 713 -28.49 2.81 0.07
C LEU A 713 -28.25 4.22 -0.45
N ALA A 714 -27.03 4.52 -0.92
CA ALA A 714 -26.69 5.84 -1.45
C ALA A 714 -27.58 6.20 -2.65
N MET A 715 -27.78 5.26 -3.58
CA MET A 715 -28.62 5.46 -4.75
C MET A 715 -30.11 5.50 -4.40
N THR A 716 -30.56 4.74 -3.40
CA THR A 716 -31.93 4.84 -2.87
C THR A 716 -32.17 6.22 -2.26
N GLN A 717 -31.20 6.84 -1.56
CA GLN A 717 -31.37 8.22 -1.07
C GLN A 717 -31.58 9.21 -2.23
N MET A 718 -30.88 9.03 -3.35
CA MET A 718 -31.07 9.84 -4.56
C MET A 718 -32.44 9.61 -5.20
N LEU A 719 -32.89 8.35 -5.29
CA LEU A 719 -34.23 8.00 -5.77
C LEU A 719 -35.31 8.72 -4.96
N LEU A 720 -35.23 8.63 -3.63
CA LEU A 720 -36.20 9.27 -2.73
C LEU A 720 -36.13 10.80 -2.80
N MET A 721 -34.94 11.38 -2.95
CA MET A 721 -34.76 12.83 -3.13
C MET A 721 -35.41 13.33 -4.43
N VAL A 722 -35.20 12.63 -5.55
CA VAL A 722 -35.70 13.10 -6.86
C VAL A 722 -37.20 12.87 -7.02
N THR A 723 -37.71 11.76 -6.50
CA THR A 723 -39.15 11.46 -6.51
C THR A 723 -39.92 12.27 -5.47
N GLY A 724 -39.28 12.69 -4.38
CA GLY A 724 -39.97 13.19 -3.18
C GLY A 724 -40.76 12.10 -2.46
N GLY A 725 -40.49 10.83 -2.78
CA GLY A 725 -41.19 9.67 -2.25
C GLY A 725 -40.63 9.16 -0.93
N THR A 726 -41.38 8.23 -0.32
CA THR A 726 -41.00 7.49 0.87
C THR A 726 -41.09 5.99 0.61
N LEU A 727 -40.09 5.24 1.07
CA LEU A 727 -40.09 3.78 0.97
C LEU A 727 -40.72 3.18 2.23
N ASN A 728 -41.95 2.66 2.11
CA ASN A 728 -42.60 1.95 3.20
C ASN A 728 -42.19 0.48 3.21
N LEU A 729 -41.26 0.15 4.10
CA LEU A 729 -40.71 -1.20 4.24
C LEU A 729 -41.66 -2.18 4.94
N HIS A 730 -42.78 -1.69 5.49
CA HIS A 730 -43.84 -2.53 6.05
C HIS A 730 -44.72 -3.12 4.97
N THR A 731 -45.08 -2.30 3.99
CA THR A 731 -45.90 -2.74 2.87
C THR A 731 -45.07 -3.18 1.67
N GLY A 732 -43.77 -2.91 1.67
CA GLY A 732 -42.90 -3.15 0.51
C GLY A 732 -43.25 -2.24 -0.67
N CYS A 733 -43.62 -0.98 -0.41
CA CYS A 733 -44.06 -0.06 -1.46
C CYS A 733 -43.23 1.23 -1.46
N LEU A 734 -42.80 1.66 -2.65
CA LEU A 734 -42.29 3.01 -2.86
C LEU A 734 -43.46 3.94 -3.17
N GLN A 735 -43.77 4.82 -2.22
CA GLN A 735 -44.87 5.76 -2.28
C GLN A 735 -44.36 7.10 -2.77
N VAL A 736 -44.88 7.57 -3.90
CA VAL A 736 -44.51 8.84 -4.51
C VAL A 736 -45.72 9.77 -4.55
N PRO A 737 -45.60 11.02 -4.09
CA PRO A 737 -46.67 12.01 -4.22
C PRO A 737 -47.02 12.24 -5.69
N ALA A 738 -48.29 12.09 -6.06
CA ALA A 738 -48.75 12.34 -7.42
C ALA A 738 -48.82 13.85 -7.72
N PRO A 739 -48.67 14.25 -8.98
CA PRO A 739 -48.88 15.63 -9.39
C PRO A 739 -50.31 16.08 -9.08
N ILE A 740 -50.45 17.23 -8.43
CA ILE A 740 -51.73 17.90 -8.22
C ILE A 740 -52.29 18.28 -9.60
N ARG A 741 -53.36 17.63 -10.05
CA ARG A 741 -54.10 18.09 -11.24
C ARG A 741 -54.79 19.41 -10.87
N GLU A 742 -54.58 20.46 -11.66
CA GLU A 742 -55.02 21.87 -11.48
C GLU A 742 -56.55 22.11 -11.33
N LYS A 743 -57.37 21.13 -10.92
CA LYS A 743 -58.84 21.28 -10.83
C LYS A 743 -59.51 20.81 -9.54
N CYS A 744 -58.80 20.51 -8.46
CA CYS A 744 -59.44 20.17 -7.19
C CYS A 744 -59.04 21.12 -6.06
N CYS A 745 -60.05 21.58 -5.31
CA CYS A 745 -60.01 22.57 -4.24
C CYS A 745 -58.87 22.38 -3.22
N GLU A 746 -58.39 23.50 -2.68
CA GLU A 746 -57.14 23.70 -1.90
C GLU A 746 -56.92 22.89 -0.60
N HIS A 747 -57.65 21.81 -0.32
CA HIS A 747 -57.55 21.10 0.98
C HIS A 747 -57.52 19.56 0.89
N GLN A 748 -57.06 18.96 -0.21
CA GLN A 748 -56.91 17.51 -0.33
C GLN A 748 -55.43 17.07 -0.35
N ILE A 749 -55.10 16.07 0.47
CA ILE A 749 -53.80 15.38 0.45
C ILE A 749 -53.55 14.90 -0.98
N PRO A 750 -52.38 15.19 -1.59
CA PRO A 750 -52.09 14.75 -2.95
C PRO A 750 -52.17 13.21 -3.03
N PRO A 751 -52.79 12.65 -4.08
CA PRO A 751 -52.88 11.20 -4.21
C PRO A 751 -51.48 10.59 -4.20
N VAL A 752 -51.27 9.50 -3.48
CA VAL A 752 -49.97 8.82 -3.41
C VAL A 752 -50.00 7.62 -4.35
N GLY A 753 -49.12 7.62 -5.35
CA GLY A 753 -48.98 6.53 -6.29
C GLY A 753 -47.86 5.58 -5.88
N ASN A 754 -48.09 4.27 -6.02
CA ASN A 754 -46.98 3.32 -5.95
C ASN A 754 -46.13 3.43 -7.21
N ARG A 755 -44.82 3.38 -7.05
CA ARG A 755 -43.83 3.39 -8.12
C ARG A 755 -42.85 2.24 -7.93
N TYR A 756 -42.19 1.87 -9.02
CA TYR A 756 -41.08 0.93 -9.01
C TYR A 756 -39.87 1.60 -9.65
N ALA A 757 -38.70 1.28 -9.13
CA ALA A 757 -37.45 1.79 -9.65
C ALA A 757 -36.47 0.67 -9.95
N VAL A 758 -35.59 0.91 -10.91
CA VAL A 758 -34.42 0.07 -11.17
C VAL A 758 -33.19 0.95 -11.03
N ILE A 759 -32.25 0.51 -10.19
CA ILE A 759 -31.03 1.22 -9.85
C ILE A 759 -29.85 0.43 -10.43
N GLY A 760 -28.97 1.11 -11.15
CA GLY A 760 -27.63 0.64 -11.50
C GLY A 760 -26.58 1.47 -10.77
N ASN A 761 -25.80 0.83 -9.90
CA ASN A 761 -24.81 1.50 -9.06
C ASN A 761 -23.48 1.73 -9.80
N HIS A 762 -23.06 0.75 -10.62
CA HIS A 762 -21.73 0.77 -11.22
C HIS A 762 -21.75 0.37 -12.70
N LEU A 763 -22.43 1.19 -13.51
CA LEU A 763 -22.52 0.97 -14.94
C LEU A 763 -21.23 1.46 -15.60
N HIS A 764 -20.43 0.52 -16.09
CA HIS A 764 -19.11 0.77 -16.65
C HIS A 764 -19.11 0.63 -18.17
N HIS A 765 -18.53 1.62 -18.85
CA HIS A 765 -18.25 1.58 -20.28
C HIS A 765 -17.04 2.45 -20.62
N THR A 766 -15.97 1.85 -21.14
CA THR A 766 -14.72 2.56 -21.45
C THR A 766 -14.88 3.74 -22.42
N ASN A 767 -15.75 3.63 -23.44
CA ASN A 767 -16.00 4.72 -24.39
C ASN A 767 -16.71 5.94 -23.79
N LEU A 768 -17.31 5.86 -22.59
CA LEU A 768 -17.89 7.04 -21.93
C LEU A 768 -16.82 8.11 -21.64
N SER A 769 -15.55 7.69 -21.47
CA SER A 769 -14.41 8.60 -21.30
C SER A 769 -14.24 9.61 -22.44
N MET A 770 -14.72 9.27 -23.64
CA MET A 770 -14.63 10.12 -24.83
C MET A 770 -15.70 11.22 -24.84
N LEU A 771 -16.76 11.08 -24.04
CA LEU A 771 -17.86 12.03 -23.99
C LEU A 771 -17.72 12.96 -22.78
N TYR A 772 -17.86 14.26 -23.03
CA TYR A 772 -18.09 15.21 -21.95
C TYR A 772 -19.52 15.07 -21.44
N HIS A 773 -19.73 15.27 -20.13
CA HIS A 773 -21.04 15.13 -19.50
C HIS A 773 -22.15 15.94 -20.20
N HIS A 774 -21.86 17.16 -20.67
CA HIS A 774 -22.85 17.96 -21.39
C HIS A 774 -23.28 17.34 -22.72
N VAL A 775 -22.34 16.73 -23.46
CA VAL A 775 -22.64 16.00 -24.72
C VAL A 775 -23.44 14.75 -24.41
N PHE A 776 -23.05 14.01 -23.36
CA PHE A 776 -23.79 12.84 -22.89
C PHE A 776 -25.26 13.20 -22.57
N PHE A 777 -25.52 14.27 -21.83
CA PHE A 777 -26.90 14.70 -21.53
C PHE A 777 -27.65 15.21 -22.76
N GLN A 778 -27.00 15.87 -23.71
CA GLN A 778 -27.62 16.26 -24.98
C GLN A 778 -28.05 15.03 -25.79
N MET A 779 -27.18 14.03 -25.89
CA MET A 779 -27.48 12.74 -26.52
C MET A 779 -28.67 12.05 -25.83
N CYS A 780 -28.66 11.93 -24.51
CA CYS A 780 -29.78 11.37 -23.75
C CYS A 780 -31.08 12.14 -24.02
N LYS A 781 -31.05 13.47 -24.03
CA LYS A 781 -32.22 14.30 -24.28
C LYS A 781 -32.80 14.09 -25.68
N VAL A 782 -31.95 13.96 -26.71
CA VAL A 782 -32.39 13.67 -28.09
C VAL A 782 -33.08 12.32 -28.18
N GLN A 783 -32.59 11.33 -27.43
CA GLN A 783 -33.17 9.98 -27.37
C GLN A 783 -34.36 9.85 -26.42
N GLY A 784 -34.85 10.96 -25.85
CA GLY A 784 -35.97 10.96 -24.90
C GLY A 784 -35.64 10.35 -23.53
N ILE A 785 -34.34 10.19 -23.22
CA ILE A 785 -33.86 9.70 -21.93
C ILE A 785 -33.74 10.89 -20.98
N GLY A 786 -34.63 10.95 -20.00
CA GLY A 786 -34.62 11.98 -18.97
C GLY A 786 -35.67 11.73 -17.90
N PHE A 787 -35.61 12.50 -16.83
CA PHE A 787 -36.57 12.43 -15.73
C PHE A 787 -37.60 13.54 -15.88
N ASN A 788 -38.88 13.17 -15.85
CA ASN A 788 -39.99 14.10 -15.84
C ASN A 788 -40.33 14.49 -14.39
N MET A 789 -40.01 15.74 -14.03
CA MET A 789 -40.23 16.24 -12.67
C MET A 789 -41.71 16.36 -12.28
N LYS A 790 -42.62 16.49 -13.27
CA LYS A 790 -44.07 16.57 -13.02
C LYS A 790 -44.67 15.19 -12.74
N GLU A 791 -44.36 14.22 -13.61
CA GLU A 791 -44.88 12.85 -13.49
C GLU A 791 -44.10 12.00 -12.46
N LYS A 792 -42.94 12.48 -12.01
CA LYS A 792 -42.00 11.78 -11.12
C LYS A 792 -41.59 10.41 -11.68
N GLN A 793 -41.41 10.35 -13.00
CA GLN A 793 -41.07 9.14 -13.77
C GLN A 793 -39.93 9.43 -14.76
N GLY A 794 -39.27 8.38 -15.22
CA GLY A 794 -38.19 8.48 -16.22
C GLY A 794 -36.83 8.15 -15.64
N THR A 795 -35.76 8.73 -16.19
CA THR A 795 -34.36 8.32 -15.92
C THR A 795 -33.50 9.43 -15.35
N VAL A 796 -32.80 9.12 -14.26
CA VAL A 796 -31.83 9.99 -13.57
C VAL A 796 -30.46 9.33 -13.59
N PHE A 797 -29.40 10.13 -13.69
CA PHE A 797 -28.02 9.62 -13.65
C PHE A 797 -27.29 10.06 -12.39
N ALA A 798 -26.36 9.24 -11.89
CA ALA A 798 -25.39 9.64 -10.87
C ALA A 798 -24.01 9.77 -11.50
N LEU A 799 -23.36 10.92 -11.32
CA LEU A 799 -22.07 11.23 -11.92
C LEU A 799 -20.99 11.15 -10.85
N TYR A 800 -20.04 10.22 -11.01
CA TYR A 800 -19.05 9.93 -9.97
C TYR A 800 -17.72 10.63 -10.20
N ASP A 801 -17.32 10.92 -11.43
CA ASP A 801 -15.98 11.44 -11.68
C ASP A 801 -15.90 12.34 -12.91
N ASN A 802 -14.88 13.20 -12.92
CA ASN A 802 -14.60 14.07 -14.06
C ASN A 802 -13.39 13.59 -14.88
N SER A 803 -12.55 12.73 -14.31
CA SER A 803 -11.25 12.36 -14.89
C SER A 803 -11.37 11.22 -15.90
N LYS A 804 -11.84 10.05 -15.47
CA LYS A 804 -11.95 8.83 -16.28
C LYS A 804 -13.27 8.81 -17.03
N ARG A 805 -14.38 9.23 -16.41
CA ARG A 805 -15.74 9.26 -16.97
C ARG A 805 -16.16 7.92 -17.59
N CYS A 806 -15.67 6.80 -17.04
CA CYS A 806 -16.00 5.46 -17.53
C CYS A 806 -17.17 4.81 -16.79
N SER A 807 -17.61 5.40 -15.67
CA SER A 807 -18.64 4.82 -14.81
C SER A 807 -19.73 5.83 -14.51
N ILE A 808 -20.98 5.39 -14.56
CA ILE A 808 -22.16 6.19 -14.23
C ILE A 808 -23.13 5.35 -13.40
N GLY A 809 -23.94 6.01 -12.58
CA GLY A 809 -25.13 5.42 -12.00
C GLY A 809 -26.36 5.76 -12.83
N MET A 810 -27.36 4.90 -12.86
CA MET A 810 -28.63 5.16 -13.53
C MET A 810 -29.79 4.69 -12.66
N ILE A 811 -30.84 5.48 -12.59
CA ILE A 811 -32.08 5.16 -11.89
C ILE A 811 -33.22 5.35 -12.88
N THR A 812 -34.04 4.32 -13.11
CA THR A 812 -35.30 4.45 -13.85
C THR A 812 -36.46 4.30 -12.90
N VAL A 813 -37.50 5.13 -13.07
CA VAL A 813 -38.72 5.09 -12.25
C VAL A 813 -39.94 4.97 -13.16
N SER A 814 -40.81 4.00 -12.87
CA SER A 814 -42.07 3.72 -13.59
C SER A 814 -43.22 3.42 -12.62
N GLU A 815 -44.44 3.31 -13.14
CA GLU A 815 -45.62 2.89 -12.38
C GLU A 815 -45.62 1.39 -12.07
N ASP A 816 -44.96 0.61 -12.91
CA ASP A 816 -44.89 -0.84 -12.86
C ASP A 816 -43.44 -1.33 -12.97
N LEU A 817 -43.15 -2.47 -12.34
CA LEU A 817 -41.80 -3.05 -12.31
C LEU A 817 -41.30 -3.41 -13.72
N GLN A 818 -42.17 -3.98 -14.55
CA GLN A 818 -41.83 -4.38 -15.92
C GLN A 818 -41.44 -3.17 -16.77
N GLY A 819 -42.19 -2.07 -16.69
CA GLY A 819 -41.91 -0.81 -17.36
C GLY A 819 -40.60 -0.19 -16.90
N ALA A 820 -40.29 -0.27 -15.59
CA ALA A 820 -39.02 0.22 -15.06
C ALA A 820 -37.82 -0.59 -15.61
N LEU A 821 -37.92 -1.92 -15.63
CA LEU A 821 -36.91 -2.85 -16.18
C LEU A 821 -36.71 -2.67 -17.69
N VAL A 822 -37.80 -2.64 -18.46
CA VAL A 822 -37.75 -2.44 -19.92
C VAL A 822 -37.15 -1.08 -20.26
N THR A 823 -37.54 -0.02 -19.55
CA THR A 823 -36.98 1.33 -19.75
C THR A 823 -35.49 1.35 -19.41
N PHE A 824 -35.08 0.69 -18.33
CA PHE A 824 -33.67 0.59 -17.93
C PHE A 824 -32.83 -0.12 -19.00
N ALA A 825 -33.27 -1.30 -19.45
CA ALA A 825 -32.58 -2.09 -20.47
C ALA A 825 -32.53 -1.34 -21.82
N ARG A 826 -33.64 -0.71 -22.23
CA ARG A 826 -33.69 0.14 -23.43
C ARG A 826 -32.67 1.27 -23.37
N ASN A 827 -32.62 2.01 -22.25
CA ASN A 827 -31.72 3.14 -22.11
C ASN A 827 -30.25 2.72 -22.13
N LEU A 828 -29.90 1.60 -21.47
CA LEU A 828 -28.54 1.04 -21.58
C LEU A 828 -28.19 0.64 -23.01
N SER A 829 -29.13 0.02 -23.73
CA SER A 829 -28.92 -0.39 -25.13
C SER A 829 -28.69 0.81 -26.03
N VAL A 830 -29.54 1.85 -25.93
CA VAL A 830 -29.39 3.10 -26.69
C VAL A 830 -28.06 3.79 -26.38
N ILE A 831 -27.71 3.94 -25.09
CA ILE A 831 -26.43 4.54 -24.71
C ILE A 831 -25.27 3.73 -25.28
N HIS A 832 -25.31 2.40 -25.19
CA HIS A 832 -24.27 1.54 -25.74
C HIS A 832 -24.10 1.72 -27.26
N GLN A 833 -25.21 1.79 -28.01
CA GLN A 833 -25.20 1.97 -29.46
C GLN A 833 -24.63 3.34 -29.89
N GLU A 834 -24.99 4.41 -29.18
CA GLU A 834 -24.50 5.77 -29.49
C GLU A 834 -23.00 5.93 -29.24
N ILE A 835 -22.46 5.25 -28.23
CA ILE A 835 -21.04 5.37 -27.84
C ILE A 835 -20.14 4.27 -28.40
N SER A 836 -20.70 3.28 -29.08
CA SER A 836 -19.97 2.12 -29.62
C SER A 836 -20.11 2.04 -31.12
N SER A 837 -18.98 1.93 -31.82
CA SER A 837 -18.97 1.66 -33.26
C SER A 837 -18.63 0.20 -33.56
N SER A 838 -18.81 -0.24 -34.80
CA SER A 838 -18.41 -1.59 -35.24
C SER A 838 -16.91 -1.88 -35.02
N LYS A 839 -16.07 -0.84 -34.98
CA LYS A 839 -14.63 -0.95 -34.73
C LYS A 839 -14.22 -0.67 -33.28
N MET A 840 -15.11 -0.11 -32.45
CA MET A 840 -14.81 0.30 -31.06
C MET A 840 -15.96 -0.03 -30.12
N GLN A 841 -16.05 -1.30 -29.71
CA GLN A 841 -17.08 -1.76 -28.77
C GLN A 841 -16.79 -1.36 -27.32
N GLY A 842 -15.51 -1.20 -26.95
CA GLY A 842 -15.10 -0.92 -25.57
C GLY A 842 -15.38 -2.07 -24.59
N GLU A 843 -14.74 -2.03 -23.41
CA GLU A 843 -15.11 -2.89 -22.28
C GLU A 843 -16.35 -2.32 -21.58
N THR A 844 -17.36 -3.16 -21.34
CA THR A 844 -18.62 -2.75 -20.69
C THR A 844 -19.31 -3.90 -19.94
N ASN A 845 -20.07 -3.57 -18.89
CA ASN A 845 -20.99 -4.48 -18.21
C ASN A 845 -22.46 -4.35 -18.68
N PHE A 846 -22.78 -3.44 -19.61
CA PHE A 846 -24.16 -3.13 -20.02
C PHE A 846 -24.84 -4.34 -20.66
N LYS A 847 -24.17 -5.00 -21.61
CA LYS A 847 -24.74 -6.14 -22.36
C LYS A 847 -25.17 -7.28 -21.46
N ARG A 848 -24.39 -7.57 -20.41
CA ARG A 848 -24.69 -8.65 -19.48
C ARG A 848 -25.85 -8.30 -18.56
N LEU A 849 -25.91 -7.07 -18.08
CA LEU A 849 -27.03 -6.58 -17.29
C LEU A 849 -28.34 -6.52 -18.08
N ILE A 850 -28.29 -6.14 -19.37
CA ILE A 850 -29.46 -6.20 -20.27
C ILE A 850 -29.97 -7.64 -20.38
N LYS A 851 -29.07 -8.60 -20.60
CA LYS A 851 -29.44 -10.02 -20.68
C LYS A 851 -30.06 -10.53 -19.38
N ASP A 852 -29.49 -10.16 -18.22
CA ASP A 852 -30.03 -10.52 -16.91
C ASP A 852 -31.46 -9.99 -16.73
N ILE A 853 -31.71 -8.72 -17.10
CA ILE A 853 -33.05 -8.13 -17.08
C ILE A 853 -34.01 -8.86 -18.03
N GLU A 854 -33.58 -9.23 -19.23
CA GLU A 854 -34.40 -10.03 -20.16
C GLU A 854 -34.79 -11.39 -19.57
N ASP A 855 -33.86 -12.06 -18.87
CA ASP A 855 -34.10 -13.35 -18.23
C ASP A 855 -35.06 -13.22 -17.03
N VAL A 856 -34.96 -12.14 -16.24
CA VAL A 856 -35.93 -11.77 -15.19
C VAL A 856 -37.33 -11.48 -15.77
N LEU A 857 -37.41 -10.79 -16.90
CA LEU A 857 -38.69 -10.51 -17.56
C LEU A 857 -39.35 -11.79 -18.09
N ARG A 858 -38.58 -12.72 -18.68
CA ARG A 858 -39.09 -14.02 -19.15
C ARG A 858 -39.67 -14.85 -18.00
N THR A 859 -38.95 -14.96 -16.89
CA THR A 859 -39.40 -15.71 -15.71
C THR A 859 -40.68 -15.12 -15.11
N THR A 860 -40.80 -13.78 -15.09
CA THR A 860 -42.01 -13.09 -14.62
C THR A 860 -43.23 -13.36 -15.52
N THR A 861 -43.04 -13.41 -16.85
CA THR A 861 -44.14 -13.76 -17.79
C THR A 861 -44.58 -15.22 -17.71
N VAL A 862 -43.65 -16.15 -17.45
CA VAL A 862 -43.98 -17.58 -17.30
C VAL A 862 -44.77 -17.83 -16.01
N ALA A 863 -44.42 -17.15 -14.91
CA ALA A 863 -45.17 -17.23 -13.65
C ALA A 863 -46.60 -16.65 -13.75
N ALA A 864 -46.82 -15.64 -14.60
CA ALA A 864 -48.15 -15.12 -14.89
C ALA A 864 -48.99 -16.07 -15.77
N LEU A 865 -48.35 -16.81 -16.69
CA LEU A 865 -49.01 -17.78 -17.57
C LEU A 865 -49.42 -19.09 -16.88
N THR A 866 -48.78 -19.46 -15.77
CA THR A 866 -49.17 -20.64 -14.97
C THR A 866 -50.48 -20.48 -14.18
N ASN A 867 -51.11 -19.29 -14.22
CA ASN A 867 -52.36 -18.99 -13.51
C ASN A 867 -53.58 -18.71 -14.44
N LEU A 868 -53.51 -19.05 -15.73
CA LEU A 868 -54.65 -18.87 -16.66
C LEU A 868 -54.99 -20.17 -17.41
N PRO A 869 -56.28 -20.52 -17.58
CA PRO A 869 -56.70 -21.72 -18.30
C PRO A 869 -56.36 -21.66 -19.80
N ASP A 870 -56.05 -22.83 -20.36
CA ASP A 870 -55.39 -23.15 -21.65
C ASP A 870 -55.87 -22.47 -22.95
N TYR A 871 -56.86 -21.59 -22.92
CA TYR A 871 -57.48 -21.06 -24.15
C TYR A 871 -56.82 -19.79 -24.71
N CYS A 872 -55.85 -19.18 -24.02
CA CYS A 872 -55.18 -17.94 -24.47
C CYS A 872 -53.76 -18.09 -25.02
N GLN A 873 -53.16 -19.29 -25.02
CA GLN A 873 -51.80 -19.51 -25.52
C GLN A 873 -51.64 -19.35 -27.05
N VAL A 874 -52.73 -19.42 -27.82
CA VAL A 874 -52.66 -19.48 -29.30
C VAL A 874 -52.59 -18.09 -29.96
N LYS A 875 -52.98 -17.01 -29.27
CA LYS A 875 -53.03 -15.66 -29.89
C LYS A 875 -51.73 -14.85 -29.78
N TRP A 876 -50.81 -15.17 -28.87
CA TRP A 876 -49.59 -14.37 -28.63
C TRP A 876 -48.38 -14.78 -29.47
N SER A 877 -48.34 -16.01 -30.00
CA SER A 877 -47.25 -16.51 -30.85
C SER A 877 -47.15 -15.78 -32.20
N CYS A 878 -48.23 -15.14 -32.67
CA CYS A 878 -48.25 -14.43 -33.96
C CYS A 878 -47.74 -12.99 -33.90
N GLN A 879 -47.78 -12.33 -32.73
CA GLN A 879 -47.49 -10.89 -32.65
C GLN A 879 -45.99 -10.60 -32.39
N ILE A 880 -45.30 -11.47 -31.64
CA ILE A 880 -43.84 -11.39 -31.44
C ILE A 880 -43.07 -11.83 -32.70
N HIS A 881 -43.67 -12.67 -33.55
CA HIS A 881 -43.05 -13.07 -34.82
C HIS A 881 -43.15 -11.99 -35.91
N CYS A 882 -44.11 -11.05 -35.84
CA CYS A 882 -44.22 -9.99 -36.84
C CYS A 882 -43.29 -8.79 -36.58
N GLU A 883 -42.87 -8.51 -35.34
CA GLU A 883 -41.95 -7.39 -35.05
C GLU A 883 -40.47 -7.79 -35.06
N CYS A 884 -40.15 -9.09 -34.91
CA CYS A 884 -38.77 -9.59 -34.97
C CYS A 884 -38.28 -9.96 -36.38
N VAL A 885 -39.13 -9.96 -37.41
CA VAL A 885 -38.75 -10.31 -38.79
C VAL A 885 -38.25 -9.11 -39.62
N ASN A 886 -38.48 -7.87 -39.19
CA ASN A 886 -38.02 -6.68 -39.92
C ASN A 886 -36.55 -6.27 -39.70
N ALA A 887 -35.75 -7.09 -39.01
CA ALA A 887 -34.33 -6.81 -38.74
C ALA A 887 -33.35 -7.83 -39.36
N ARG A 888 -33.81 -8.67 -40.31
CA ARG A 888 -32.99 -9.76 -40.89
C ARG A 888 -32.69 -9.69 -42.39
N ASP A 889 -33.05 -8.60 -43.07
CA ASP A 889 -32.50 -8.32 -44.40
C ASP A 889 -31.63 -7.06 -44.30
N TRP A 890 -30.63 -6.94 -45.17
CA TRP A 890 -29.48 -6.00 -45.16
C TRP A 890 -28.17 -6.56 -44.58
N THR A 891 -27.73 -7.71 -45.11
CA THR A 891 -26.34 -7.88 -45.56
C THR A 891 -26.30 -8.80 -46.78
N HIS A 892 -26.22 -8.19 -47.96
CA HIS A 892 -25.46 -8.67 -49.11
C HIS A 892 -24.50 -7.56 -49.54
#